data_AF-A0A970R4S2-F1
#
_entry.id   AF-A0A970R4S2-F1
#
_cell.length_a   1.000
_cell.length_b   1.000
_cell.length_c   1.000
_cell.angle_alpha   90.00
_cell.angle_beta   90.00
_cell.angle_gamma   90.00
#
_symmetry.space_group_name_H-M   'P 1'
#
loop_
_entity.id
_entity.type
_entity.pdbx_description
1 polymer ?
#
loop_
_entity_poly.entity_id
_entity_poly.type
_entity_poly.pdbx_seq_one_letter_code
_entity_poly.pdbx_strand_id
1 'polypeptide(L)'
;MKKHFLLLTFILLTIVAGAQVGNINPDPDGDPWYVGGLRELTTADYEMLSKIPQWTAPYHDGTLTLPTQVDNTVNVWFRPIFNQSGGSCGQASGIGYNFTYEIDYARQVPANTTQNQYPTHFAWNFLNGGVGNGSWYFDGWLIVREAGCPTVYDYGGMSFGGETRWMSGYDLYENAMYNRVLDFYTIDVTTREGIETLKQWLYSRDGGTLPGGLANFGAGITAATITTLPYGTHNGGKTVITSWGPTSDHAMTFVGYDDEIVYDFNNDGQYTDDIDINGDGVVDMRDCEIGGLIMANSWGASWGFQGKAYVMYKLLADPMEQGGIWANMVHLLQAKPDGEPLLTIKTTIKHTSRNKIKIMAGIATDPEATRPEHVRSFPLFNYQGGDFYMKGGSSNSDKTIEIGLDITDLLSWVEPGEESRIFLQIIEQDPYQQGQGEIVSMSVIDYNNGQEETISDMQNINIANNDTTLIWTNATINFDKVAISTEALPDAAINFPYLAQLEAAGGTQPYAWSLNMAYHEEAVSDPFPAITTNELTPTNDDDGYAMLPLPFDFMFYGETYNELTILTDGAITFDGNFAYVRDDGAIIGNKCITAYCADLMMYPALGDGIFYEGDEASMTIRWKMSKWDMPAFDVDVAVALYPDGRIYFFYNDGITPATDWSAGVSTGDGNSFLIASVAGQMNIPANYAALIQSNPFPAGMEITSGGLFSGTPVAPEGTIYEIPFKVTGYDRISATKMLTFSALETSIATTESKPLLVEATPNPATDNLTIRAHKAGIYHFVLLDISGRKVANLYGGHLQAGEPVSIGISGFHLQPGVYLLQHTSTNGHGAQKIVVR
;
A
#
# COMPACT_ATOMS: atom_id res chain seq x y z
N MET A 1 -1.69 -63.80 -17.76
CA MET A 1 -2.00 -62.78 -16.75
C MET A 1 -1.06 -61.59 -17.02
N LYS A 2 -1.24 -60.62 -17.91
CA LYS A 2 -2.38 -59.87 -18.45
C LYS A 2 -3.41 -59.47 -17.41
N LYS A 3 -3.50 -58.13 -17.23
CA LYS A 3 -4.68 -57.30 -17.01
C LYS A 3 -5.61 -57.79 -15.91
N HIS A 4 -5.71 -57.04 -14.82
CA HIS A 4 -6.92 -56.66 -14.07
C HIS A 4 -6.41 -55.58 -13.09
N PHE A 5 -6.32 -54.33 -13.56
CA PHE A 5 -7.27 -53.25 -13.25
C PHE A 5 -6.81 -52.49 -11.97
N LEU A 6 -6.09 -51.37 -12.06
CA LEU A 6 -6.60 -50.10 -12.63
C LEU A 6 -7.95 -49.74 -11.97
N LEU A 7 -7.96 -49.66 -10.63
CA LEU A 7 -9.08 -49.16 -9.83
C LEU A 7 -8.67 -48.77 -8.40
N LEU A 8 -7.59 -48.01 -8.25
CA LEU A 8 -7.36 -47.18 -7.06
C LEU A 8 -6.50 -45.94 -7.36
N THR A 9 -6.37 -45.58 -8.64
CA THR A 9 -6.53 -44.18 -9.02
C THR A 9 -7.95 -43.77 -8.58
N PHE A 10 -8.09 -42.58 -8.00
CA PHE A 10 -9.35 -41.83 -7.88
C PHE A 10 -10.28 -42.03 -6.65
N ILE A 11 -9.77 -42.26 -5.44
CA ILE A 11 -10.54 -42.02 -4.18
C ILE A 11 -9.51 -41.70 -3.08
N LEU A 12 -9.43 -40.54 -2.42
CA LEU A 12 -10.28 -39.36 -2.36
C LEU A 12 -9.41 -38.24 -1.75
N LEU A 13 -9.41 -37.07 -2.39
CA LEU A 13 -9.04 -35.74 -1.89
C LEU A 13 -7.73 -35.57 -1.09
N THR A 14 -6.81 -34.84 -1.72
CA THR A 14 -6.07 -33.75 -1.06
C THR A 14 -6.96 -33.11 0.00
N ILE A 15 -6.56 -33.21 1.28
CA ILE A 15 -7.16 -32.44 2.35
C ILE A 15 -6.76 -30.99 2.06
N VAL A 16 -7.58 -30.31 1.27
CA VAL A 16 -7.71 -28.86 1.41
C VAL A 16 -8.26 -28.69 2.81
N ALA A 17 -7.42 -28.30 3.76
CA ALA A 17 -7.86 -27.84 5.06
C ALA A 17 -8.60 -26.51 4.84
N GLY A 18 -9.83 -26.58 4.32
CA GLY A 18 -10.74 -25.45 4.35
C GLY A 18 -11.05 -25.16 5.80
N ALA A 19 -10.91 -23.91 6.22
CA ALA A 19 -11.34 -23.46 7.53
C ALA A 19 -12.81 -23.84 7.74
N GLN A 20 -13.06 -24.83 8.60
CA GLN A 20 -14.42 -25.28 8.88
C GLN A 20 -15.16 -24.21 9.67
N VAL A 21 -16.39 -23.91 9.27
CA VAL A 21 -17.29 -23.03 10.02
C VAL A 21 -17.88 -23.81 11.20
N GLY A 22 -17.68 -23.32 12.42
CA GLY A 22 -18.18 -23.90 13.66
C GLY A 22 -19.22 -22.99 14.33
N ASN A 23 -20.30 -23.59 14.87
CA ASN A 23 -21.22 -22.89 15.78
C ASN A 23 -20.71 -23.08 17.22
N ILE A 24 -20.37 -21.99 17.89
CA ILE A 24 -19.83 -22.00 19.26
C ILE A 24 -20.81 -21.41 20.30
N ASN A 25 -22.10 -21.25 19.95
CA ASN A 25 -23.08 -20.76 20.92
C ASN A 25 -23.21 -21.75 22.11
N PRO A 26 -22.97 -21.32 23.36
CA PRO A 26 -23.18 -22.12 24.57
C PRO A 26 -24.63 -22.55 24.79
N ASP A 27 -25.60 -21.80 24.24
CA ASP A 27 -27.02 -22.17 24.18
C ASP A 27 -27.32 -22.79 22.79
N PRO A 28 -27.40 -24.14 22.69
CA PRO A 28 -27.62 -24.80 21.41
C PRO A 28 -29.01 -24.53 20.79
N ASP A 29 -29.96 -24.01 21.57
CA ASP A 29 -31.30 -23.65 21.11
C ASP A 29 -31.40 -22.16 20.71
N GLY A 30 -30.33 -21.37 20.91
CA GLY A 30 -30.24 -19.97 20.54
C GLY A 30 -29.75 -19.71 19.10
N ASP A 31 -29.73 -18.44 18.71
CA ASP A 31 -29.19 -18.02 17.40
C ASP A 31 -27.70 -18.43 17.28
N PRO A 32 -27.27 -19.09 16.20
CA PRO A 32 -25.92 -19.64 16.10
C PRO A 32 -24.83 -18.56 16.08
N TRP A 33 -23.70 -18.84 16.74
CA TRP A 33 -22.50 -18.00 16.73
C TRP A 33 -21.47 -18.64 15.83
N TYR A 34 -21.43 -18.19 14.58
CA TYR A 34 -20.53 -18.75 13.59
C TYR A 34 -19.14 -18.17 13.71
N VAL A 35 -18.17 -19.05 13.92
CA VAL A 35 -16.75 -18.81 13.67
C VAL A 35 -16.41 -19.53 12.37
N GLY A 36 -15.88 -18.82 11.39
CA GLY A 36 -15.28 -19.41 10.20
C GLY A 36 -13.84 -18.97 10.21
N GLY A 37 -12.92 -19.93 10.37
CA GLY A 37 -11.49 -19.60 10.51
C GLY A 37 -11.05 -18.65 9.41
N LEU A 38 -10.30 -17.63 9.80
CA LEU A 38 -9.64 -16.75 8.85
C LEU A 38 -8.71 -17.61 8.01
N ARG A 39 -8.76 -17.43 6.69
CA ARG A 39 -7.89 -18.22 5.79
C ARG A 39 -6.44 -18.01 6.21
N GLU A 40 -5.64 -19.06 6.07
CA GLU A 40 -4.20 -18.92 6.23
C GLU A 40 -3.69 -17.87 5.24
N LEU A 41 -2.80 -17.01 5.74
CA LEU A 41 -2.15 -16.01 4.93
C LEU A 41 -1.01 -16.68 4.17
N THR A 42 -1.05 -16.51 2.86
CA THR A 42 0.04 -16.83 1.97
C THR A 42 1.15 -15.80 2.13
N THR A 43 2.34 -16.09 1.65
CA THR A 43 3.45 -15.13 1.70
C THR A 43 3.16 -13.86 0.91
N ALA A 44 2.47 -13.98 -0.24
CA ALA A 44 1.99 -12.81 -0.99
C ALA A 44 1.04 -11.92 -0.17
N ASP A 45 0.28 -12.50 0.76
CA ASP A 45 -0.53 -11.71 1.68
C ASP A 45 0.33 -10.97 2.69
N TYR A 46 1.36 -11.61 3.26
CA TYR A 46 2.28 -10.93 4.18
C TYR A 46 3.06 -9.81 3.48
N GLU A 47 3.47 -9.99 2.23
CA GLU A 47 4.07 -8.94 1.38
C GLU A 47 3.09 -7.79 1.12
N MET A 48 1.80 -8.08 0.94
CA MET A 48 0.78 -7.05 0.80
C MET A 48 0.53 -6.30 2.11
N LEU A 49 0.52 -7.03 3.23
CA LEU A 49 0.31 -6.49 4.57
C LEU A 49 1.47 -5.60 5.03
N SER A 50 2.72 -5.94 4.69
CA SER A 50 3.89 -5.12 5.02
C SER A 50 3.90 -3.76 4.30
N LYS A 51 3.23 -3.67 3.14
CA LYS A 51 3.06 -2.44 2.36
C LYS A 51 1.95 -1.53 2.89
N ILE A 52 1.16 -1.97 3.88
CA ILE A 52 0.12 -1.14 4.47
C ILE A 52 0.78 -0.04 5.31
N PRO A 53 0.52 1.25 5.03
CA PRO A 53 1.13 2.34 5.78
C PRO A 53 0.75 2.31 7.26
N GLN A 54 1.73 2.58 8.13
CA GLN A 54 1.46 2.84 9.55
C GLN A 54 0.73 4.17 9.69
N TRP A 55 -0.37 4.18 10.43
CA TRP A 55 -1.03 5.40 10.81
C TRP A 55 -0.28 6.04 11.99
N THR A 56 0.07 7.31 11.85
CA THR A 56 0.71 8.08 12.92
C THR A 56 -0.24 9.16 13.41
N ALA A 57 -0.25 9.39 14.71
CA ALA A 57 -1.09 10.42 15.29
C ALA A 57 -0.53 11.80 14.93
N PRO A 58 -1.35 12.75 14.45
CA PRO A 58 -0.85 14.10 14.15
C PRO A 58 -0.37 14.89 15.38
N TYR A 59 -0.65 14.41 16.60
CA TYR A 59 -0.27 15.05 17.86
C TYR A 59 0.43 14.05 18.79
N HIS A 60 1.68 13.69 18.47
CA HIS A 60 2.54 12.88 19.36
C HIS A 60 3.23 13.70 20.47
N ASP A 61 3.03 15.02 20.55
CA ASP A 61 3.76 15.91 21.48
C ASP A 61 3.07 16.13 22.84
N GLY A 62 1.99 15.40 23.13
CA GLY A 62 1.27 15.48 24.41
C GLY A 62 0.37 16.72 24.57
N THR A 63 0.11 17.47 23.49
CA THR A 63 -0.76 18.65 23.51
C THR A 63 -2.25 18.31 23.55
N LEU A 64 -2.64 17.10 23.13
CA LEU A 64 -4.03 16.61 23.18
C LEU A 64 -4.26 15.75 24.42
N THR A 65 -5.18 16.18 25.31
CA THR A 65 -5.62 15.35 26.44
C THR A 65 -6.81 14.51 26.02
N LEU A 66 -6.64 13.18 25.97
CA LEU A 66 -7.71 12.24 25.65
C LEU A 66 -8.67 12.07 26.85
N PRO A 67 -9.99 11.87 26.62
CA PRO A 67 -10.91 11.50 27.68
C PRO A 67 -10.60 10.10 28.21
N THR A 68 -11.04 9.78 29.43
CA THR A 68 -10.84 8.42 30.00
C THR A 68 -11.71 7.35 29.35
N GLN A 69 -12.73 7.74 28.58
CA GLN A 69 -13.64 6.80 27.92
C GLN A 69 -14.15 7.37 26.59
N VAL A 70 -14.23 6.48 25.59
CA VAL A 70 -14.89 6.71 24.30
C VAL A 70 -15.72 5.49 23.96
N ASP A 71 -16.97 5.67 23.54
CA ASP A 71 -17.80 4.60 22.96
C ASP A 71 -18.42 5.10 21.65
N ASN A 72 -17.84 4.72 20.52
CA ASN A 72 -18.33 5.14 19.21
C ASN A 72 -19.66 4.49 18.81
N THR A 73 -20.14 3.49 19.55
CA THR A 73 -21.43 2.83 19.28
C THR A 73 -22.65 3.67 19.64
N VAL A 74 -22.46 4.75 20.40
CA VAL A 74 -23.54 5.69 20.73
C VAL A 74 -23.83 6.67 19.59
N ASN A 75 -22.94 6.76 18.60
CA ASN A 75 -23.10 7.66 17.47
C ASN A 75 -24.10 7.13 16.44
N VAL A 76 -24.76 8.03 15.72
CA VAL A 76 -25.75 7.69 14.68
C VAL A 76 -25.14 6.93 13.49
N TRP A 77 -23.83 7.04 13.29
CA TRP A 77 -23.06 6.36 12.24
C TRP A 77 -22.72 4.92 12.60
N PHE A 78 -22.90 4.50 13.85
CA PHE A 78 -22.74 3.10 14.22
C PHE A 78 -24.05 2.35 13.96
N ARG A 79 -23.97 1.33 13.11
CA ARG A 79 -25.13 0.49 12.81
C ARG A 79 -25.57 -0.32 14.03
N PRO A 80 -26.84 -0.77 14.09
CA PRO A 80 -27.26 -1.77 15.06
C PRO A 80 -26.44 -3.05 14.96
N ILE A 81 -26.14 -3.65 16.13
CA ILE A 81 -25.53 -4.99 16.23
C ILE A 81 -26.37 -6.01 15.45
N PHE A 82 -25.71 -6.88 14.70
CA PHE A 82 -26.34 -7.87 13.84
C PHE A 82 -25.74 -9.26 14.03
N ASN A 83 -26.41 -10.26 13.45
CA ASN A 83 -25.91 -11.63 13.33
C ASN A 83 -25.27 -11.81 11.96
N GLN A 84 -23.99 -12.21 11.91
CA GLN A 84 -23.36 -12.65 10.68
C GLN A 84 -23.99 -13.94 10.18
N SER A 85 -23.76 -14.25 8.90
CA SER A 85 -24.15 -15.51 8.29
C SER A 85 -22.94 -16.16 7.64
N GLY A 86 -22.75 -17.47 7.86
CA GLY A 86 -21.55 -18.20 7.42
C GLY A 86 -20.26 -17.69 8.05
N GLY A 87 -19.12 -18.03 7.44
CA GLY A 87 -17.78 -17.56 7.81
C GLY A 87 -17.49 -16.09 7.49
N SER A 88 -18.49 -15.22 7.45
CA SER A 88 -18.33 -13.83 6.98
C SER A 88 -17.79 -12.84 8.02
N CYS A 89 -17.10 -13.30 9.08
CA CYS A 89 -16.65 -12.44 10.19
C CYS A 89 -15.70 -11.31 9.75
N GLY A 90 -14.79 -11.58 8.80
CA GLY A 90 -13.93 -10.55 8.20
C GLY A 90 -14.75 -9.42 7.59
N GLN A 91 -15.74 -9.74 6.76
CA GLN A 91 -16.59 -8.73 6.11
C GLN A 91 -17.62 -8.16 7.09
N ALA A 92 -18.01 -8.88 8.14
CA ALA A 92 -18.91 -8.38 9.17
C ALA A 92 -18.24 -7.27 9.99
N SER A 93 -17.00 -7.50 10.40
CA SER A 93 -16.20 -6.54 11.13
C SER A 93 -15.72 -5.39 10.23
N GLY A 94 -15.12 -5.72 9.07
CA GLY A 94 -14.51 -4.73 8.18
C GLY A 94 -15.50 -3.93 7.34
N ILE A 95 -16.51 -4.56 6.74
CA ILE A 95 -17.51 -3.86 5.90
C ILE A 95 -18.76 -3.52 6.71
N GLY A 96 -19.27 -4.51 7.44
CA GLY A 96 -20.48 -4.40 8.22
C GLY A 96 -20.38 -3.31 9.28
N TYR A 97 -19.35 -3.28 10.11
CA TYR A 97 -19.14 -2.24 11.11
C TYR A 97 -18.26 -1.09 10.63
N ASN A 98 -16.98 -1.35 10.33
CA ASN A 98 -16.00 -0.28 10.11
C ASN A 98 -16.30 0.56 8.87
N PHE A 99 -16.42 -0.06 7.69
CA PHE A 99 -16.70 0.68 6.45
C PHE A 99 -18.01 1.44 6.52
N THR A 100 -19.07 0.80 7.03
CA THR A 100 -20.37 1.45 7.26
C THR A 100 -20.23 2.69 8.13
N TYR A 101 -19.48 2.60 9.23
CA TYR A 101 -19.26 3.74 10.12
C TYR A 101 -18.52 4.90 9.44
N GLU A 102 -17.42 4.60 8.74
CA GLU A 102 -16.58 5.62 8.10
C GLU A 102 -17.32 6.35 6.96
N ILE A 103 -18.04 5.62 6.11
CA ILE A 103 -18.75 6.24 4.98
C ILE A 103 -19.98 7.03 5.45
N ASP A 104 -20.70 6.53 6.45
CA ASP A 104 -21.86 7.23 7.00
C ASP A 104 -21.45 8.47 7.77
N TYR A 105 -20.32 8.42 8.49
CA TYR A 105 -19.70 9.58 9.10
C TYR A 105 -19.30 10.60 8.03
N ALA A 106 -18.61 10.19 6.97
CA ALA A 106 -18.20 11.09 5.90
C ALA A 106 -19.40 11.79 5.22
N ARG A 107 -20.53 11.08 5.09
CA ARG A 107 -21.78 11.62 4.51
C ARG A 107 -22.72 12.28 5.51
N GLN A 108 -22.43 12.18 6.81
CA GLN A 108 -23.28 12.66 7.90
C GLN A 108 -24.71 12.06 7.87
N VAL A 109 -24.83 10.74 7.62
CA VAL A 109 -26.10 10.01 7.53
C VAL A 109 -26.21 8.91 8.60
N PRO A 110 -27.41 8.49 9.02
CA PRO A 110 -27.54 7.48 10.07
C PRO A 110 -27.42 6.04 9.53
N ALA A 111 -26.68 5.19 10.26
CA ALA A 111 -26.39 3.80 9.90
C ALA A 111 -27.49 2.80 10.31
N ASN A 112 -28.64 3.29 10.78
CA ASN A 112 -29.77 2.45 11.18
C ASN A 112 -30.78 2.19 10.05
N THR A 113 -30.45 2.57 8.82
CA THR A 113 -31.26 2.32 7.61
C THR A 113 -30.50 1.46 6.60
N THR A 114 -31.21 0.63 5.84
CA THR A 114 -30.57 -0.29 4.88
C THR A 114 -29.91 0.41 3.69
N GLN A 115 -30.29 1.65 3.41
CA GLN A 115 -29.70 2.50 2.37
C GLN A 115 -28.29 2.99 2.74
N ASN A 116 -27.99 3.03 4.03
CA ASN A 116 -26.69 3.47 4.55
C ASN A 116 -25.89 2.30 5.15
N GLN A 117 -26.41 1.07 5.07
CA GLN A 117 -25.70 -0.12 5.52
C GLN A 117 -25.08 -0.84 4.34
N TYR A 118 -23.99 -1.56 4.57
CA TYR A 118 -23.28 -2.32 3.53
C TYR A 118 -23.28 -3.82 3.86
N PRO A 119 -23.54 -4.70 2.87
CA PRO A 119 -23.68 -6.13 3.06
C PRO A 119 -22.33 -6.82 3.22
N THR A 120 -22.28 -7.89 4.01
CA THR A 120 -21.08 -8.72 4.09
C THR A 120 -20.88 -9.55 2.82
N HIS A 121 -21.99 -10.06 2.27
CA HIS A 121 -21.96 -11.10 1.25
C HIS A 121 -21.56 -10.62 -0.15
N PHE A 122 -21.59 -9.31 -0.43
CA PHE A 122 -21.11 -8.83 -1.72
C PHE A 122 -19.62 -9.16 -1.92
N ALA A 123 -18.75 -8.69 -1.03
CA ALA A 123 -17.32 -8.98 -1.10
C ALA A 123 -17.02 -10.44 -0.71
N TRP A 124 -17.66 -10.95 0.36
CA TRP A 124 -17.38 -12.29 0.88
C TRP A 124 -17.65 -13.41 -0.14
N ASN A 125 -18.65 -13.27 -1.01
CA ASN A 125 -18.98 -14.29 -2.02
C ASN A 125 -17.93 -14.43 -3.14
N PHE A 126 -16.97 -13.50 -3.26
CA PHE A 126 -15.79 -13.69 -4.09
C PHE A 126 -14.68 -14.45 -3.36
N LEU A 127 -14.61 -14.28 -2.03
CA LEU A 127 -13.49 -14.71 -1.19
C LEU A 127 -13.68 -16.10 -0.57
N ASN A 128 -14.92 -16.50 -0.30
CA ASN A 128 -15.25 -17.69 0.51
C ASN A 128 -15.05 -19.05 -0.20
N GLY A 129 -14.42 -19.06 -1.38
CA GLY A 129 -14.18 -20.27 -2.18
C GLY A 129 -15.44 -20.96 -2.72
N GLY A 130 -16.62 -20.36 -2.58
CA GLY A 130 -17.91 -20.95 -2.96
C GLY A 130 -18.43 -22.02 -1.98
N VAL A 131 -17.82 -22.16 -0.81
CA VAL A 131 -18.17 -23.16 0.22
C VAL A 131 -18.35 -22.55 1.61
N GLY A 132 -18.39 -21.22 1.69
CA GLY A 132 -18.61 -20.50 2.94
C GLY A 132 -17.39 -20.38 3.86
N ASN A 133 -16.17 -20.51 3.32
CA ASN A 133 -14.94 -20.33 4.09
C ASN A 133 -14.79 -18.87 4.60
N GLY A 134 -14.01 -18.69 5.67
CA GLY A 134 -13.64 -17.37 6.17
C GLY A 134 -12.63 -16.64 5.29
N SER A 135 -12.58 -15.32 5.43
CA SER A 135 -11.63 -14.42 4.76
C SER A 135 -11.28 -13.25 5.66
N TRP A 136 -10.17 -12.57 5.38
CA TRP A 136 -9.76 -11.39 6.13
C TRP A 136 -10.55 -10.16 5.71
N TYR A 137 -10.65 -9.16 6.60
CA TYR A 137 -11.34 -7.90 6.32
C TYR A 137 -10.65 -7.09 5.20
N PHE A 138 -9.31 -7.11 5.15
CA PHE A 138 -8.54 -6.38 4.12
C PHE A 138 -8.75 -6.93 2.71
N ASP A 139 -8.97 -8.24 2.54
CA ASP A 139 -9.37 -8.84 1.26
C ASP A 139 -10.67 -8.21 0.76
N GLY A 140 -11.63 -7.98 1.68
CA GLY A 140 -12.89 -7.32 1.36
C GLY A 140 -12.71 -5.84 1.05
N TRP A 141 -11.83 -5.14 1.78
CA TRP A 141 -11.55 -3.73 1.52
C TRP A 141 -10.89 -3.49 0.17
N LEU A 142 -10.02 -4.39 -0.30
CA LEU A 142 -9.47 -4.32 -1.65
C LEU A 142 -10.58 -4.39 -2.71
N ILE A 143 -11.55 -5.31 -2.55
CA ILE A 143 -12.72 -5.37 -3.44
C ILE A 143 -13.53 -4.07 -3.37
N VAL A 144 -13.80 -3.56 -2.18
CA VAL A 144 -14.60 -2.34 -2.00
C VAL A 144 -13.86 -1.08 -2.48
N ARG A 145 -12.53 -1.03 -2.40
CA ARG A 145 -11.73 0.06 -2.98
C ARG A 145 -11.86 0.09 -4.50
N GLU A 146 -11.78 -1.08 -5.15
CA GLU A 146 -11.72 -1.18 -6.61
C GLU A 146 -13.08 -1.22 -7.30
N ALA A 147 -14.09 -1.90 -6.75
CA ALA A 147 -15.43 -2.00 -7.33
C ALA A 147 -16.51 -1.22 -6.57
N GLY A 148 -16.21 -0.79 -5.35
CA GLY A 148 -17.22 -0.26 -4.45
C GLY A 148 -18.05 -1.34 -3.75
N CYS A 149 -19.08 -0.95 -3.01
CA CYS A 149 -19.98 -1.85 -2.29
C CYS A 149 -21.44 -1.42 -2.49
N PRO A 150 -22.35 -2.30 -2.92
CA PRO A 150 -23.77 -1.96 -2.97
C PRO A 150 -24.28 -1.75 -1.55
N THR A 151 -25.35 -0.97 -1.40
CA THR A 151 -26.02 -0.87 -0.10
C THR A 151 -26.74 -2.18 0.23
N VAL A 152 -27.08 -2.41 1.50
CA VAL A 152 -27.93 -3.55 1.92
C VAL A 152 -29.27 -3.50 1.18
N TYR A 153 -29.79 -2.30 0.92
CA TYR A 153 -31.00 -2.10 0.13
C TYR A 153 -30.82 -2.61 -1.32
N ASP A 154 -29.79 -2.17 -2.02
CA ASP A 154 -29.53 -2.55 -3.43
C ASP A 154 -29.16 -4.04 -3.57
N TYR A 155 -28.39 -4.57 -2.62
CA TYR A 155 -28.02 -5.98 -2.63
C TYR A 155 -29.19 -6.92 -2.32
N GLY A 156 -30.25 -6.40 -1.68
CA GLY A 156 -31.47 -7.13 -1.30
C GLY A 156 -31.46 -7.70 0.13
N GLY A 157 -30.51 -7.31 0.98
CA GLY A 157 -30.34 -7.79 2.35
C GLY A 157 -28.86 -7.93 2.74
N MET A 158 -28.56 -8.27 4.00
CA MET A 158 -27.16 -8.43 4.44
C MET A 158 -26.47 -9.65 3.80
N SER A 159 -27.26 -10.71 3.57
CA SER A 159 -26.81 -12.03 3.10
C SER A 159 -27.70 -12.63 2.00
N PHE A 160 -28.41 -11.77 1.27
CA PHE A 160 -29.39 -12.22 0.27
C PHE A 160 -28.74 -13.11 -0.81
N GLY A 161 -29.37 -14.27 -1.05
CA GLY A 161 -28.89 -15.29 -2.00
C GLY A 161 -27.83 -16.25 -1.48
N GLY A 162 -27.37 -16.09 -0.23
CA GLY A 162 -26.42 -17.00 0.41
C GLY A 162 -24.98 -16.87 -0.09
N GLU A 163 -24.14 -17.82 0.30
CA GLU A 163 -22.68 -17.79 0.15
C GLU A 163 -22.17 -17.95 -1.28
N THR A 164 -23.00 -18.44 -2.21
CA THR A 164 -22.56 -18.63 -3.60
C THR A 164 -22.97 -17.48 -4.51
N ARG A 165 -23.90 -16.59 -4.13
CA ARG A 165 -24.47 -15.60 -5.07
C ARG A 165 -23.45 -14.56 -5.53
N TRP A 166 -23.32 -14.36 -6.84
CA TRP A 166 -22.77 -13.11 -7.37
C TRP A 166 -23.89 -12.19 -7.84
N MET A 167 -23.77 -10.90 -7.55
CA MET A 167 -24.73 -9.87 -7.94
C MET A 167 -24.75 -9.69 -9.46
N SER A 168 -25.92 -9.45 -10.04
CA SER A 168 -26.08 -9.23 -11.48
C SER A 168 -26.97 -8.02 -11.72
N GLY A 169 -26.57 -7.16 -12.65
CA GLY A 169 -27.27 -5.95 -13.06
C GLY A 169 -26.33 -4.74 -13.00
N TYR A 170 -26.16 -4.05 -14.13
CA TYR A 170 -25.21 -2.94 -14.24
C TYR A 170 -25.46 -1.83 -13.21
N ASP A 171 -26.72 -1.37 -13.09
CA ASP A 171 -27.10 -0.29 -12.16
C ASP A 171 -26.73 -0.60 -10.71
N LEU A 172 -26.71 -1.88 -10.31
CA LEU A 172 -26.28 -2.27 -8.97
C LEU A 172 -24.78 -2.14 -8.77
N TYR A 173 -23.98 -2.43 -9.80
CA TYR A 173 -22.54 -2.22 -9.77
C TYR A 173 -22.21 -0.73 -9.85
N GLU A 174 -22.94 0.04 -10.68
CA GLU A 174 -22.79 1.49 -10.71
C GLU A 174 -23.10 2.11 -9.34
N ASN A 175 -24.25 1.80 -8.73
CA ASN A 175 -24.58 2.25 -7.38
C ASN A 175 -23.51 1.85 -6.35
N ALA A 176 -22.87 0.68 -6.52
CA ALA A 176 -21.78 0.24 -5.66
C ALA A 176 -20.54 1.14 -5.77
N MET A 177 -20.20 1.62 -6.98
CA MET A 177 -19.00 2.42 -7.25
C MET A 177 -18.95 3.73 -6.45
N TYR A 178 -20.09 4.27 -6.03
CA TYR A 178 -20.17 5.45 -5.16
C TYR A 178 -19.72 5.16 -3.72
N ASN A 179 -19.59 3.89 -3.31
CA ASN A 179 -19.30 3.50 -1.93
C ASN A 179 -17.97 2.76 -1.87
N ARG A 180 -16.87 3.48 -1.64
CA ARG A 180 -15.52 2.90 -1.71
C ARG A 180 -14.72 3.09 -0.44
N VAL A 181 -13.81 2.15 -0.19
CA VAL A 181 -12.65 2.40 0.66
C VAL A 181 -11.71 3.32 -0.12
N LEU A 182 -11.18 4.36 0.55
CA LEU A 182 -10.13 5.20 0.01
C LEU A 182 -8.78 4.51 0.21
N ASP A 183 -8.46 4.25 1.47
CA ASP A 183 -7.21 3.64 1.91
C ASP A 183 -7.39 2.93 3.26
N PHE A 184 -6.39 2.17 3.67
CA PHE A 184 -6.35 1.52 4.99
C PHE A 184 -4.94 1.54 5.57
N TYR A 185 -4.87 1.52 6.90
CA TYR A 185 -3.66 1.72 7.66
C TYR A 185 -3.53 0.69 8.78
N THR A 186 -2.34 0.55 9.33
CA THR A 186 -2.05 -0.27 10.51
C THR A 186 -1.61 0.59 11.69
N ILE A 187 -1.84 0.10 12.91
CA ILE A 187 -1.20 0.58 14.13
C ILE A 187 -0.63 -0.64 14.86
N ASP A 188 0.67 -0.61 15.13
CA ASP A 188 1.31 -1.51 16.09
C ASP A 188 0.89 -1.12 17.52
N VAL A 189 0.31 -2.07 18.23
CA VAL A 189 -0.23 -1.87 19.60
C VAL A 189 0.55 -2.66 20.67
N THR A 190 1.77 -3.09 20.36
CA THR A 190 2.68 -3.73 21.32
C THR A 190 3.12 -2.80 22.45
N THR A 191 3.18 -1.49 22.19
CA THR A 191 3.69 -0.48 23.12
C THR A 191 2.61 0.43 23.66
N ARG A 192 2.93 1.12 24.77
CA ARG A 192 2.06 2.16 25.34
C ARG A 192 1.78 3.29 24.34
N GLU A 193 2.78 3.69 23.56
CA GLU A 193 2.64 4.70 22.50
C GLU A 193 1.69 4.24 21.40
N GLY A 194 1.79 2.97 20.97
CA GLY A 194 0.86 2.36 20.02
C GLY A 194 -0.59 2.36 20.52
N ILE A 195 -0.80 2.04 21.80
CA ILE A 195 -2.14 2.06 22.42
C ILE A 195 -2.69 3.50 22.51
N GLU A 196 -1.87 4.49 22.89
CA GLU A 196 -2.30 5.89 22.89
C GLU A 196 -2.60 6.40 21.47
N THR A 197 -1.84 5.95 20.47
CA THR A 197 -2.10 6.21 19.04
C THR A 197 -3.47 5.66 18.64
N LEU A 198 -3.79 4.42 19.01
CA LEU A 198 -5.12 3.84 18.79
C LEU A 198 -6.23 4.58 19.55
N LYS A 199 -6.01 4.96 20.81
CA LYS A 199 -6.97 5.75 21.58
C LYS A 199 -7.25 7.10 20.93
N GLN A 200 -6.21 7.75 20.40
CA GLN A 200 -6.39 8.96 19.62
C GLN A 200 -7.23 8.69 18.38
N TRP A 201 -6.95 7.66 17.58
CA TRP A 201 -7.78 7.32 16.41
C TRP A 201 -9.26 7.11 16.77
N LEU A 202 -9.54 6.37 17.84
CA LEU A 202 -10.90 6.10 18.31
C LEU A 202 -11.60 7.38 18.81
N TYR A 203 -10.85 8.33 19.36
CA TYR A 203 -11.37 9.61 19.84
C TYR A 203 -11.53 10.67 18.74
N SER A 204 -10.51 10.84 17.90
CA SER A 204 -10.40 11.87 16.86
C SER A 204 -9.38 11.49 15.78
N ARG A 205 -9.80 11.47 14.51
CA ARG A 205 -8.95 11.07 13.37
C ARG A 205 -7.78 12.02 13.09
N ASP A 206 -7.93 13.29 13.43
CA ASP A 206 -6.97 14.35 13.14
C ASP A 206 -6.61 15.17 14.39
N GLY A 207 -7.06 14.74 15.57
CA GLY A 207 -6.91 15.44 16.86
C GLY A 207 -7.82 16.66 17.07
N GLY A 208 -8.60 17.08 16.07
CA GLY A 208 -9.51 18.23 16.16
C GLY A 208 -10.98 17.89 15.87
N THR A 209 -11.23 16.82 15.12
CA THR A 209 -12.55 16.43 14.61
C THR A 209 -13.07 15.21 15.37
N LEU A 210 -14.29 15.33 15.90
CA LEU A 210 -14.96 14.28 16.67
C LEU A 210 -16.21 13.76 15.93
N PRO A 211 -16.58 12.48 16.15
CA PRO A 211 -15.82 11.45 16.84
C PRO A 211 -14.67 10.90 15.98
N GLY A 212 -13.87 10.01 16.55
CA GLY A 212 -12.85 9.23 15.85
C GLY A 212 -13.44 8.09 15.03
N GLY A 213 -12.58 7.17 14.61
CA GLY A 213 -12.94 6.01 13.79
C GLY A 213 -13.12 4.72 14.58
N LEU A 214 -13.17 3.61 13.85
CA LEU A 214 -13.15 2.24 14.41
C LEU A 214 -11.88 1.50 13.96
N ALA A 215 -11.55 0.39 14.61
CA ALA A 215 -10.38 -0.42 14.25
C ALA A 215 -10.71 -1.91 14.21
N ASN A 216 -10.20 -2.63 13.21
CA ASN A 216 -10.39 -4.07 13.07
C ASN A 216 -9.17 -4.86 13.56
N PHE A 217 -9.44 -6.07 14.04
CA PHE A 217 -8.41 -7.00 14.48
C PHE A 217 -8.89 -8.45 14.34
N GLY A 218 -7.95 -9.38 14.25
CA GLY A 218 -8.18 -10.82 14.34
C GLY A 218 -7.73 -11.37 15.70
N ALA A 219 -8.47 -12.32 16.26
CA ALA A 219 -8.09 -13.02 17.49
C ALA A 219 -8.74 -14.41 17.57
N GLY A 220 -8.21 -15.27 18.46
CA GLY A 220 -8.71 -16.62 18.68
C GLY A 220 -9.88 -16.68 19.65
N ILE A 221 -11.11 -16.47 19.19
CA ILE A 221 -12.27 -16.42 20.09
C ILE A 221 -12.75 -17.80 20.56
N THR A 222 -12.53 -18.86 19.78
CA THR A 222 -13.02 -20.22 20.13
C THR A 222 -12.41 -20.74 21.42
N ALA A 223 -11.14 -20.41 21.68
CA ALA A 223 -10.41 -20.81 22.89
C ALA A 223 -10.14 -19.63 23.85
N ALA A 224 -10.86 -18.51 23.69
CA ALA A 224 -10.70 -17.34 24.54
C ALA A 224 -11.24 -17.58 25.96
N THR A 225 -10.61 -16.92 26.94
CA THR A 225 -11.15 -16.82 28.30
C THR A 225 -12.08 -15.62 28.39
N ILE A 226 -13.37 -15.90 28.47
CA ILE A 226 -14.45 -14.92 28.58
C ILE A 226 -15.02 -14.97 30.00
N THR A 227 -14.99 -13.84 30.70
CA THR A 227 -15.47 -13.71 32.08
C THR A 227 -16.20 -12.37 32.27
N THR A 228 -16.35 -11.91 33.50
CA THR A 228 -16.90 -10.60 33.84
C THR A 228 -15.90 -9.77 34.62
N LEU A 229 -15.89 -8.46 34.40
CA LEU A 229 -15.15 -7.52 35.24
C LEU A 229 -15.53 -7.72 36.73
N PRO A 230 -14.58 -7.58 37.67
CA PRO A 230 -14.84 -7.78 39.09
C PRO A 230 -16.02 -6.95 39.60
N TYR A 231 -16.91 -7.55 40.41
CA TYR A 231 -18.00 -6.78 41.00
C TYR A 231 -17.47 -5.73 41.98
N GLY A 232 -18.01 -4.51 41.89
CA GLY A 232 -17.61 -3.39 42.76
C GLY A 232 -16.53 -2.48 42.15
N THR A 233 -16.01 -2.80 40.97
CA THR A 233 -15.13 -1.92 40.18
C THR A 233 -15.93 -1.17 39.09
N HIS A 234 -15.29 -0.21 38.39
CA HIS A 234 -15.90 0.48 37.26
C HIS A 234 -16.38 -0.54 36.22
N ASN A 235 -17.63 -0.43 35.77
CA ASN A 235 -18.25 -1.37 34.83
C ASN A 235 -18.29 -2.86 35.27
N GLY A 236 -18.12 -3.14 36.57
CA GLY A 236 -18.15 -4.49 37.14
C GLY A 236 -19.37 -5.32 36.74
N GLY A 237 -19.16 -6.60 36.45
CA GLY A 237 -20.18 -7.54 35.98
C GLY A 237 -20.43 -7.54 34.47
N LYS A 238 -19.87 -6.58 33.71
CA LYS A 238 -19.88 -6.63 32.24
C LYS A 238 -18.85 -7.63 31.71
N THR A 239 -19.15 -8.25 30.57
CA THR A 239 -18.27 -9.22 29.91
C THR A 239 -16.91 -8.64 29.55
N VAL A 240 -15.84 -9.37 29.86
CA VAL A 240 -14.46 -9.02 29.52
C VAL A 240 -13.71 -10.26 29.00
N ILE A 241 -12.85 -10.03 28.02
CA ILE A 241 -11.89 -10.99 27.50
C ILE A 241 -10.56 -10.77 28.19
N THR A 242 -10.02 -11.84 28.77
CA THR A 242 -8.78 -11.80 29.58
C THR A 242 -7.70 -12.73 29.04
N SER A 243 -7.98 -13.46 27.97
CA SER A 243 -6.98 -14.17 27.17
C SER A 243 -7.65 -14.63 25.87
N TRP A 244 -6.97 -14.49 24.74
CA TRP A 244 -7.38 -15.08 23.46
C TRP A 244 -6.84 -16.50 23.30
N GLY A 245 -7.41 -17.24 22.35
CA GLY A 245 -6.85 -18.51 21.89
C GLY A 245 -5.56 -18.33 21.09
N PRO A 246 -4.72 -19.39 20.99
CA PRO A 246 -3.39 -19.31 20.39
C PRO A 246 -3.37 -19.24 18.85
N THR A 247 -4.54 -19.12 18.22
CA THR A 247 -4.72 -19.06 16.76
C THR A 247 -5.80 -18.06 16.43
N SER A 248 -5.62 -17.22 15.41
CA SER A 248 -6.65 -16.26 14.98
C SER A 248 -7.73 -16.95 14.14
N ASP A 249 -8.96 -17.04 14.66
CA ASP A 249 -10.08 -17.71 14.00
C ASP A 249 -11.29 -16.78 13.74
N HIS A 250 -11.26 -15.55 14.27
CA HIS A 250 -12.38 -14.62 14.17
C HIS A 250 -11.91 -13.18 14.06
N ALA A 251 -12.65 -12.38 13.29
CA ALA A 251 -12.38 -10.96 13.09
C ALA A 251 -13.46 -10.09 13.73
N MET A 252 -13.04 -9.05 14.45
CA MET A 252 -13.90 -8.20 15.28
C MET A 252 -13.53 -6.71 15.12
N THR A 253 -14.26 -5.82 15.80
CA THR A 253 -14.07 -4.36 15.69
C THR A 253 -13.95 -3.74 17.07
N PHE A 254 -12.87 -3.01 17.32
CA PHE A 254 -12.77 -2.07 18.43
C PHE A 254 -13.54 -0.79 18.10
N VAL A 255 -14.40 -0.39 19.04
CA VAL A 255 -15.38 0.67 18.87
C VAL A 255 -15.25 1.75 19.94
N GLY A 256 -14.19 1.72 20.74
CA GLY A 256 -14.01 2.62 21.86
C GLY A 256 -13.02 2.07 22.88
N TYR A 257 -12.86 2.80 23.99
CA TYR A 257 -11.98 2.43 25.09
C TYR A 257 -12.49 2.96 26.42
N ASP A 258 -11.95 2.42 27.50
CA ASP A 258 -12.27 2.77 28.88
C ASP A 258 -11.04 2.55 29.75
N ASP A 259 -10.41 3.64 30.18
CA ASP A 259 -9.19 3.64 31.01
C ASP A 259 -9.48 3.25 32.47
N GLU A 260 -10.75 3.19 32.91
CA GLU A 260 -11.11 2.98 34.31
C GLU A 260 -11.43 1.52 34.67
N ILE A 261 -11.55 0.62 33.68
CA ILE A 261 -11.77 -0.80 33.96
C ILE A 261 -10.50 -1.45 34.51
N VAL A 262 -10.67 -2.50 35.32
CA VAL A 262 -9.54 -3.19 35.96
C VAL A 262 -9.75 -4.70 35.98
N TYR A 263 -8.67 -5.46 35.86
CA TYR A 263 -8.66 -6.91 36.01
C TYR A 263 -7.34 -7.39 36.62
N ASP A 264 -7.43 -8.17 37.71
CA ASP A 264 -6.29 -8.70 38.45
C ASP A 264 -5.81 -10.01 37.78
N PHE A 265 -4.68 -9.95 37.08
CA PHE A 265 -4.14 -11.07 36.32
C PHE A 265 -3.27 -12.00 37.17
N ASN A 266 -2.58 -11.45 38.18
CA ASN A 266 -1.68 -12.22 39.05
C ASN A 266 -2.37 -12.74 40.34
N ASN A 267 -3.63 -12.35 40.58
CA ASN A 267 -4.46 -12.66 41.73
C ASN A 267 -3.86 -12.18 43.07
N ASP A 268 -3.17 -11.04 43.09
CA ASP A 268 -2.58 -10.46 44.31
C ASP A 268 -3.52 -9.49 45.06
N GLY A 269 -4.67 -9.17 44.46
CA GLY A 269 -5.68 -8.27 45.01
C GLY A 269 -5.41 -6.79 44.79
N GLN A 270 -4.42 -6.43 43.97
CA GLN A 270 -4.13 -5.08 43.50
C GLN A 270 -4.40 -4.97 41.99
N TYR A 271 -4.38 -3.73 41.49
CA TYR A 271 -4.46 -3.44 40.06
C TYR A 271 -3.33 -2.48 39.75
N THR A 272 -2.35 -2.92 38.98
CA THR A 272 -1.10 -2.18 38.75
C THR A 272 -0.77 -2.06 37.27
N ASP A 273 0.02 -1.04 36.92
CA ASP A 273 0.59 -0.87 35.57
C ASP A 273 2.08 -0.50 35.63
N ASP A 274 2.69 -0.66 36.81
CA ASP A 274 4.07 -0.28 37.16
C ASP A 274 4.86 -1.41 37.86
N ILE A 275 4.28 -2.61 37.96
CA ILE A 275 4.88 -3.81 38.56
C ILE A 275 4.99 -4.90 37.51
N ASP A 276 6.12 -5.60 37.45
CA ASP A 276 6.29 -6.81 36.63
C ASP A 276 5.45 -7.95 37.23
N ILE A 277 4.30 -8.22 36.62
CA ILE A 277 3.35 -9.25 37.06
C ILE A 277 3.55 -10.59 36.34
N ASN A 278 4.32 -10.59 35.25
CA ASN A 278 4.55 -11.76 34.41
C ASN A 278 5.90 -12.47 34.69
N GLY A 279 6.83 -11.78 35.36
CA GLY A 279 8.12 -12.29 35.82
C GLY A 279 9.21 -12.34 34.76
N ASP A 280 9.08 -11.61 33.65
CA ASP A 280 10.08 -11.54 32.58
C ASP A 280 11.18 -10.49 32.84
N GLY A 281 11.04 -9.69 33.89
CA GLY A 281 12.01 -8.67 34.30
C GLY A 281 11.86 -7.32 33.57
N VAL A 282 10.81 -7.14 32.76
CA VAL A 282 10.46 -5.90 32.06
C VAL A 282 9.08 -5.46 32.54
N VAL A 283 8.90 -4.16 32.80
CA VAL A 283 7.57 -3.59 33.09
C VAL A 283 7.08 -2.88 31.83
N ASP A 284 6.10 -3.45 31.16
CA ASP A 284 5.49 -2.87 29.96
C ASP A 284 3.97 -3.10 29.86
N MET A 285 3.38 -2.92 28.68
CA MET A 285 1.93 -3.09 28.51
C MET A 285 1.43 -4.51 28.82
N ARG A 286 2.31 -5.51 28.79
CA ARG A 286 2.01 -6.89 29.21
C ARG A 286 1.83 -7.01 30.71
N ASP A 287 2.14 -5.97 31.49
CA ASP A 287 1.91 -5.92 32.93
C ASP A 287 0.72 -5.04 33.34
N CYS A 288 0.00 -4.48 32.36
CA CYS A 288 -1.06 -3.52 32.60
C CYS A 288 -2.38 -4.20 33.01
N GLU A 289 -2.81 -3.99 34.25
CA GLU A 289 -4.07 -4.49 34.80
C GLU A 289 -5.22 -3.46 34.72
N ILE A 290 -4.93 -2.27 34.17
CA ILE A 290 -5.82 -1.11 34.13
C ILE A 290 -6.11 -0.74 32.68
N GLY A 291 -7.39 -0.50 32.39
CA GLY A 291 -7.89 -0.03 31.12
C GLY A 291 -8.06 -1.10 30.05
N GLY A 292 -8.89 -0.80 29.06
CA GLY A 292 -9.09 -1.65 27.91
C GLY A 292 -9.93 -1.05 26.81
N LEU A 293 -10.12 -1.83 25.75
CA LEU A 293 -10.93 -1.48 24.60
C LEU A 293 -12.35 -2.02 24.72
N ILE A 294 -13.28 -1.34 24.06
CA ILE A 294 -14.64 -1.82 23.83
C ILE A 294 -14.64 -2.49 22.46
N MET A 295 -15.05 -3.76 22.41
CA MET A 295 -15.15 -4.54 21.19
C MET A 295 -16.62 -4.80 20.85
N ALA A 296 -17.01 -4.63 19.58
CA ALA A 296 -18.28 -5.09 19.03
C ALA A 296 -18.08 -6.41 18.25
N ASN A 297 -18.99 -7.36 18.48
CA ASN A 297 -19.03 -8.64 17.78
C ASN A 297 -20.24 -8.71 16.83
N SER A 298 -20.24 -9.66 15.89
CA SER A 298 -21.30 -9.88 14.90
C SER A 298 -22.17 -11.10 15.20
N TRP A 299 -22.41 -11.39 16.48
CA TRP A 299 -23.25 -12.51 16.96
C TRP A 299 -24.51 -12.04 17.68
N GLY A 300 -25.02 -10.87 17.28
CA GLY A 300 -26.27 -10.34 17.81
C GLY A 300 -26.14 -9.72 19.20
N ALA A 301 -27.18 -9.00 19.61
CA ALA A 301 -27.19 -8.21 20.83
C ALA A 301 -27.27 -9.07 22.12
N SER A 302 -27.57 -10.36 22.01
CA SER A 302 -27.61 -11.30 23.15
C SER A 302 -26.22 -11.74 23.61
N TRP A 303 -25.19 -11.61 22.76
CA TRP A 303 -23.82 -11.93 23.12
C TRP A 303 -23.20 -10.83 23.99
N GLY A 304 -22.45 -11.21 25.03
CA GLY A 304 -21.78 -10.28 25.94
C GLY A 304 -22.74 -9.27 26.59
N PHE A 305 -22.35 -8.00 26.64
CA PHE A 305 -23.24 -6.90 27.00
C PHE A 305 -23.71 -6.14 25.75
N GLN A 306 -24.90 -6.49 25.24
CA GLN A 306 -25.48 -5.86 24.05
C GLN A 306 -24.63 -6.02 22.78
N GLY A 307 -24.06 -7.21 22.56
CA GLY A 307 -23.17 -7.50 21.43
C GLY A 307 -21.73 -7.04 21.62
N LYS A 308 -21.38 -6.56 22.83
CA LYS A 308 -20.07 -6.01 23.16
C LYS A 308 -19.37 -6.76 24.29
N ALA A 309 -18.05 -6.65 24.34
CA ALA A 309 -17.21 -7.07 25.45
C ALA A 309 -16.07 -6.06 25.66
N TYR A 310 -15.50 -6.01 26.87
CA TYR A 310 -14.22 -5.34 27.10
C TYR A 310 -13.06 -6.26 26.74
N VAL A 311 -11.93 -5.68 26.34
CA VAL A 311 -10.66 -6.37 26.08
C VAL A 311 -9.57 -5.57 26.78
N MET A 312 -8.89 -6.17 27.76
CA MET A 312 -7.85 -5.46 28.54
C MET A 312 -6.67 -5.06 27.66
N TYR A 313 -6.03 -3.91 27.92
CA TYR A 313 -4.90 -3.41 27.12
C TYR A 313 -3.74 -4.39 27.02
N LYS A 314 -3.47 -5.15 28.08
CA LYS A 314 -2.48 -6.23 28.09
C LYS A 314 -2.59 -7.19 26.90
N LEU A 315 -3.81 -7.56 26.48
CA LEU A 315 -4.03 -8.52 25.38
C LEU A 315 -3.65 -7.95 24.00
N LEU A 316 -3.42 -6.64 23.89
CA LEU A 316 -2.92 -6.03 22.65
C LEU A 316 -1.40 -6.15 22.53
N ALA A 317 -0.70 -6.30 23.66
CA ALA A 317 0.75 -6.42 23.72
C ALA A 317 1.24 -7.86 23.90
N ASP A 318 0.43 -8.75 24.48
CA ASP A 318 0.77 -10.16 24.61
C ASP A 318 0.97 -10.81 23.23
N PRO A 319 1.96 -11.71 23.03
CA PRO A 319 2.06 -12.51 21.83
C PRO A 319 0.82 -13.38 21.61
N MET A 320 0.48 -13.68 20.35
CA MET A 320 -0.72 -14.48 20.03
C MET A 320 -0.70 -15.86 20.71
N GLU A 321 0.46 -16.51 20.80
CA GLU A 321 0.63 -17.81 21.48
C GLU A 321 0.37 -17.74 22.98
N GLN A 322 0.38 -16.54 23.56
CA GLN A 322 0.12 -16.25 24.97
C GLN A 322 -1.25 -15.57 25.17
N GLY A 323 -2.09 -15.57 24.14
CA GLY A 323 -3.46 -15.07 24.20
C GLY A 323 -3.60 -13.59 23.86
N GLY A 324 -2.69 -13.04 23.06
CA GLY A 324 -2.86 -11.74 22.41
C GLY A 324 -3.62 -11.78 21.08
N ILE A 325 -3.76 -10.62 20.45
CA ILE A 325 -4.38 -10.48 19.12
C ILE A 325 -3.39 -10.85 18.00
N TRP A 326 -3.91 -11.11 16.80
CA TRP A 326 -3.08 -11.44 15.64
C TRP A 326 -2.09 -10.31 15.33
N ALA A 327 -0.81 -10.68 15.22
CA ALA A 327 0.32 -9.81 14.90
C ALA A 327 0.50 -8.57 15.79
N ASN A 328 -0.21 -8.46 16.93
CA ASN A 328 -0.24 -7.24 17.75
C ASN A 328 -0.56 -5.97 16.94
N MET A 329 -1.40 -6.15 15.90
CA MET A 329 -1.75 -5.11 14.93
C MET A 329 -3.25 -4.87 14.90
N VAL A 330 -3.63 -3.60 14.79
CA VAL A 330 -5.00 -3.20 14.44
C VAL A 330 -5.02 -2.48 13.11
N HIS A 331 -6.15 -2.54 12.41
CA HIS A 331 -6.29 -2.04 11.05
C HIS A 331 -7.40 -1.00 10.98
N LEU A 332 -7.08 0.11 10.34
CA LEU A 332 -7.96 1.26 10.16
C LEU A 332 -8.35 1.35 8.70
N LEU A 333 -9.48 1.98 8.41
CA LEU A 333 -9.85 2.31 7.03
C LEU A 333 -10.36 3.74 6.94
N GLN A 334 -10.19 4.33 5.76
CA GLN A 334 -10.82 5.58 5.38
C GLN A 334 -11.78 5.32 4.23
N ALA A 335 -12.96 5.92 4.27
CA ALA A 335 -13.94 5.82 3.19
C ALA A 335 -13.76 6.96 2.17
N LYS A 336 -14.09 6.67 0.91
CA LYS A 336 -14.25 7.62 -0.17
C LYS A 336 -15.77 7.82 -0.41
N PRO A 337 -16.38 8.89 0.16
CA PRO A 337 -17.82 9.12 0.05
C PRO A 337 -18.26 9.58 -1.35
N ASP A 338 -17.34 10.17 -2.12
CA ASP A 338 -17.58 10.82 -3.42
C ASP A 338 -16.90 10.04 -4.57
N GLY A 339 -17.18 8.74 -4.63
CA GLY A 339 -16.55 7.77 -5.54
C GLY A 339 -17.07 7.76 -6.98
N GLU A 340 -17.54 8.88 -7.52
CA GLU A 340 -18.22 8.90 -8.83
C GLU A 340 -17.29 8.39 -9.95
N PRO A 341 -17.69 7.37 -10.72
CA PRO A 341 -16.92 6.92 -11.87
C PRO A 341 -17.06 7.92 -13.02
N LEU A 342 -15.98 8.17 -13.76
CA LEU A 342 -16.01 8.97 -14.99
C LEU A 342 -16.18 8.09 -16.23
N LEU A 343 -15.68 6.86 -16.18
CA LEU A 343 -15.75 5.90 -17.27
C LEU A 343 -15.94 4.48 -16.76
N THR A 344 -16.90 3.75 -17.32
CA THR A 344 -17.13 2.34 -16.94
C THR A 344 -17.32 1.44 -18.15
N ILE A 345 -17.07 0.15 -17.96
CA ILE A 345 -17.52 -0.91 -18.87
C ILE A 345 -18.77 -1.54 -18.30
N LYS A 346 -19.80 -1.67 -19.12
CA LYS A 346 -20.96 -2.54 -18.90
C LYS A 346 -20.78 -3.78 -19.75
N THR A 347 -20.90 -4.97 -19.15
CA THR A 347 -20.77 -6.22 -19.91
C THR A 347 -21.70 -7.30 -19.41
N THR A 348 -22.22 -8.09 -20.35
CA THR A 348 -22.93 -9.33 -20.05
C THR A 348 -22.05 -10.51 -20.46
N ILE A 349 -21.75 -11.37 -19.50
CA ILE A 349 -20.90 -12.54 -19.68
C ILE A 349 -21.70 -13.78 -19.33
N LYS A 350 -21.48 -14.84 -20.10
CA LYS A 350 -22.07 -16.14 -19.82
C LYS A 350 -20.98 -17.18 -19.71
N HIS A 351 -20.93 -17.93 -18.61
CA HIS A 351 -19.96 -19.00 -18.44
C HIS A 351 -20.51 -20.10 -17.52
N THR A 352 -20.06 -21.34 -17.75
CA THR A 352 -20.48 -22.51 -16.95
C THR A 352 -19.61 -22.77 -15.71
N SER A 353 -18.56 -21.98 -15.50
CA SER A 353 -17.65 -22.14 -14.36
C SER A 353 -16.89 -20.85 -14.06
N ARG A 354 -17.31 -20.12 -13.03
CA ARG A 354 -16.82 -18.76 -12.77
C ARG A 354 -15.39 -18.69 -12.25
N ASN A 355 -14.88 -19.75 -11.60
CA ASN A 355 -13.51 -19.81 -11.11
C ASN A 355 -12.48 -20.15 -12.20
N LYS A 356 -12.91 -20.33 -13.45
CA LYS A 356 -12.02 -20.55 -14.61
C LYS A 356 -11.66 -19.27 -15.33
N ILE A 357 -12.30 -18.15 -14.99
CA ILE A 357 -12.10 -16.90 -15.71
C ILE A 357 -11.54 -15.80 -14.82
N LYS A 358 -10.72 -14.96 -15.43
CA LYS A 358 -10.31 -13.65 -14.93
C LYS A 358 -10.83 -12.56 -15.86
N ILE A 359 -11.30 -11.46 -15.29
CA ILE A 359 -11.75 -10.28 -16.03
C ILE A 359 -10.76 -9.14 -15.85
N MET A 360 -10.37 -8.51 -16.96
CA MET A 360 -9.49 -7.34 -16.99
C MET A 360 -10.03 -6.30 -17.99
N ALA A 361 -9.61 -5.06 -17.85
CA ALA A 361 -9.87 -4.00 -18.81
C ALA A 361 -8.56 -3.49 -19.41
N GLY A 362 -8.63 -2.74 -20.50
CA GLY A 362 -7.48 -2.06 -21.05
C GLY A 362 -7.84 -0.90 -21.97
N ILE A 363 -6.85 -0.09 -22.31
CA ILE A 363 -7.00 1.06 -23.20
C ILE A 363 -5.79 1.16 -24.14
N ALA A 364 -6.00 1.71 -25.32
CA ALA A 364 -4.95 2.09 -26.25
C ALA A 364 -5.29 3.43 -26.90
N THR A 365 -4.27 4.26 -27.09
CA THR A 365 -4.38 5.56 -27.78
C THR A 365 -4.64 5.40 -29.27
N ASP A 366 -4.12 4.34 -29.90
CA ASP A 366 -4.41 3.99 -31.29
C ASP A 366 -5.83 3.37 -31.42
N PRO A 367 -6.78 4.05 -32.10
CA PRO A 367 -8.13 3.52 -32.32
C PRO A 367 -8.16 2.28 -33.21
N GLU A 368 -7.04 1.86 -33.82
CA GLU A 368 -6.89 0.62 -34.59
C GLU A 368 -6.12 -0.49 -33.84
N ALA A 369 -5.70 -0.26 -32.59
CA ALA A 369 -4.92 -1.21 -31.80
C ALA A 369 -5.63 -2.58 -31.65
N THR A 370 -4.90 -3.68 -31.83
CA THR A 370 -5.45 -5.03 -31.65
C THR A 370 -5.22 -5.62 -30.26
N ARG A 371 -4.46 -4.91 -29.42
CA ARG A 371 -4.14 -5.24 -28.04
C ARG A 371 -4.10 -3.94 -27.23
N PRO A 372 -4.43 -3.96 -25.92
CA PRO A 372 -4.30 -2.79 -25.07
C PRO A 372 -2.84 -2.39 -24.88
N GLU A 373 -2.59 -1.09 -24.77
CA GLU A 373 -1.28 -0.53 -24.37
C GLU A 373 -1.14 -0.51 -22.85
N HIS A 374 -2.25 -0.25 -22.17
CA HIS A 374 -2.36 -0.26 -20.71
C HIS A 374 -3.51 -1.15 -20.28
N VAL A 375 -3.30 -1.93 -19.22
CA VAL A 375 -4.27 -2.88 -18.70
C VAL A 375 -4.53 -2.64 -17.23
N ARG A 376 -5.73 -3.00 -16.79
CA ARG A 376 -6.13 -3.00 -15.38
C ARG A 376 -6.71 -4.35 -15.00
N SER A 377 -6.23 -4.88 -13.88
CA SER A 377 -6.82 -6.04 -13.21
C SER A 377 -7.78 -5.61 -12.11
N PHE A 378 -8.76 -6.45 -11.81
CA PHE A 378 -9.69 -6.25 -10.69
C PHE A 378 -9.45 -7.32 -9.61
N PRO A 379 -9.64 -6.99 -8.32
CA PRO A 379 -9.52 -7.96 -7.21
C PRO A 379 -10.69 -8.94 -7.15
N LEU A 380 -11.80 -8.60 -7.83
CA LEU A 380 -12.95 -9.46 -8.07
C LEU A 380 -12.86 -10.08 -9.48
N PHE A 381 -13.59 -11.18 -9.67
CA PHE A 381 -13.58 -11.93 -10.93
C PHE A 381 -12.16 -12.39 -11.33
N ASN A 382 -11.40 -12.94 -10.38
CA ASN A 382 -10.04 -13.40 -10.59
C ASN A 382 -9.89 -14.88 -10.20
N TYR A 383 -10.45 -15.80 -11.00
CA TYR A 383 -10.42 -17.24 -10.73
C TYR A 383 -11.02 -17.65 -9.36
N GLN A 384 -12.09 -16.95 -8.95
CA GLN A 384 -12.60 -16.93 -7.57
C GLN A 384 -14.03 -17.49 -7.45
N GLY A 385 -14.50 -17.65 -6.20
CA GLY A 385 -15.90 -18.00 -5.88
C GLY A 385 -16.30 -19.46 -6.12
N GLY A 386 -15.36 -20.35 -6.43
CA GLY A 386 -15.64 -21.78 -6.63
C GLY A 386 -16.28 -22.13 -7.98
N ASP A 387 -16.41 -23.44 -8.26
CA ASP A 387 -16.86 -23.98 -9.54
C ASP A 387 -18.39 -23.96 -9.67
N PHE A 388 -18.94 -22.78 -9.94
CA PHE A 388 -20.37 -22.54 -10.15
C PHE A 388 -20.62 -21.78 -11.45
N TYR A 389 -21.86 -21.78 -11.92
CA TYR A 389 -22.29 -20.80 -12.93
C TYR A 389 -22.11 -19.37 -12.39
N MET A 390 -22.05 -18.38 -13.28
CA MET A 390 -21.67 -17.00 -12.92
C MET A 390 -22.40 -16.42 -11.70
N LYS A 391 -23.70 -16.68 -11.54
CA LYS A 391 -24.50 -16.20 -10.38
C LYS A 391 -24.50 -17.13 -9.16
N GLY A 392 -23.72 -18.20 -9.16
CA GLY A 392 -23.56 -19.13 -8.04
C GLY A 392 -24.52 -20.31 -7.97
N GLY A 393 -25.46 -20.41 -8.93
CA GLY A 393 -26.43 -21.50 -9.02
C GLY A 393 -26.09 -22.53 -10.09
N SER A 394 -27.05 -23.41 -10.38
CA SER A 394 -26.95 -24.48 -11.39
C SER A 394 -28.01 -24.40 -12.48
N SER A 395 -28.88 -23.38 -12.44
CA SER A 395 -29.90 -23.18 -13.47
C SER A 395 -29.27 -22.55 -14.72
N ASN A 396 -29.87 -22.76 -15.90
CA ASN A 396 -29.36 -22.11 -17.12
C ASN A 396 -29.32 -20.58 -17.02
N SER A 397 -30.24 -19.97 -16.28
CA SER A 397 -30.22 -18.52 -16.02
C SER A 397 -29.04 -18.08 -15.18
N ASP A 398 -28.42 -18.95 -14.39
CA ASP A 398 -27.27 -18.62 -13.53
C ASP A 398 -25.97 -18.51 -14.31
N LYS A 399 -25.94 -19.02 -15.55
CA LYS A 399 -24.76 -18.92 -16.44
C LYS A 399 -24.46 -17.47 -16.82
N THR A 400 -25.48 -16.62 -16.88
CA THR A 400 -25.37 -15.25 -17.37
C THR A 400 -25.38 -14.26 -16.22
N ILE A 401 -24.38 -13.37 -16.22
CA ILE A 401 -24.24 -12.24 -15.30
C ILE A 401 -24.06 -10.95 -16.12
N GLU A 402 -24.65 -9.87 -15.63
CA GLU A 402 -24.39 -8.52 -16.10
C GLU A 402 -23.65 -7.75 -15.01
N ILE A 403 -22.55 -7.10 -15.36
CA ILE A 403 -21.66 -6.42 -14.42
C ILE A 403 -21.27 -5.03 -14.93
N GLY A 404 -20.83 -4.17 -14.01
CA GLY A 404 -20.19 -2.89 -14.29
C GLY A 404 -18.76 -2.88 -13.74
N LEU A 405 -17.83 -2.29 -14.49
CA LEU A 405 -16.42 -2.15 -14.12
C LEU A 405 -16.02 -0.68 -14.23
N ASP A 406 -15.55 -0.08 -13.15
CA ASP A 406 -14.98 1.28 -13.17
C ASP A 406 -13.56 1.25 -13.74
N ILE A 407 -13.36 1.95 -14.85
CA ILE A 407 -12.09 2.06 -15.58
C ILE A 407 -11.59 3.51 -15.64
N THR A 408 -12.06 4.37 -14.73
CA THR A 408 -11.72 5.80 -14.69
C THR A 408 -10.22 6.07 -14.68
N ASP A 409 -9.44 5.26 -13.97
CA ASP A 409 -7.97 5.42 -13.89
C ASP A 409 -7.25 5.21 -15.24
N LEU A 410 -7.83 4.43 -16.16
CA LEU A 410 -7.27 4.24 -17.51
C LEU A 410 -7.28 5.54 -18.32
N LEU A 411 -8.08 6.54 -17.94
CA LEU A 411 -8.06 7.88 -18.53
C LEU A 411 -6.72 8.61 -18.31
N SER A 412 -5.87 8.15 -17.38
CA SER A 412 -4.50 8.65 -17.20
C SER A 412 -3.66 8.55 -18.49
N TRP A 413 -3.97 7.57 -19.34
CA TRP A 413 -3.15 7.18 -20.49
C TRP A 413 -3.63 7.74 -21.83
N VAL A 414 -4.70 8.53 -21.84
CA VAL A 414 -5.27 9.12 -23.05
C VAL A 414 -5.46 10.61 -22.90
N GLU A 415 -5.52 11.34 -24.01
CA GLU A 415 -5.79 12.78 -24.00
C GLU A 415 -7.29 13.06 -24.11
N PRO A 416 -7.84 14.03 -23.35
CA PRO A 416 -9.25 14.39 -23.42
C PRO A 416 -9.69 14.78 -24.84
N GLY A 417 -10.78 14.18 -25.31
CA GLY A 417 -11.35 14.44 -26.62
C GLY A 417 -10.67 13.74 -27.79
N GLU A 418 -9.66 12.90 -27.54
CA GLU A 418 -9.11 12.00 -28.56
C GLU A 418 -9.87 10.66 -28.58
N GLU A 419 -10.01 10.08 -29.76
CA GLU A 419 -10.61 8.75 -29.91
C GLU A 419 -9.61 7.69 -29.44
N SER A 420 -10.03 6.84 -28.51
CA SER A 420 -9.22 5.74 -27.96
C SER A 420 -9.98 4.42 -28.03
N ARG A 421 -9.25 3.30 -28.05
CA ARG A 421 -9.84 1.96 -28.04
C ARG A 421 -9.84 1.38 -26.63
N ILE A 422 -11.00 0.96 -26.16
CA ILE A 422 -11.22 0.41 -24.82
C ILE A 422 -11.50 -1.08 -24.96
N PHE A 423 -10.79 -1.89 -24.18
CA PHE A 423 -10.81 -3.35 -24.25
C PHE A 423 -11.44 -3.97 -23.00
N LEU A 424 -12.20 -5.04 -23.21
CA LEU A 424 -12.53 -6.04 -22.19
C LEU A 424 -11.73 -7.32 -22.49
N GLN A 425 -11.11 -7.85 -21.44
CA GLN A 425 -10.29 -9.07 -21.49
C GLN A 425 -10.90 -10.13 -20.59
N ILE A 426 -11.18 -11.31 -21.16
CA ILE A 426 -11.55 -12.51 -20.42
C ILE A 426 -10.45 -13.54 -20.61
N ILE A 427 -9.73 -13.84 -19.54
CA ILE A 427 -8.65 -14.82 -19.54
C ILE A 427 -9.20 -16.11 -18.93
N GLU A 428 -9.18 -17.20 -19.70
CA GLU A 428 -9.64 -18.49 -19.20
C GLU A 428 -8.46 -19.39 -18.82
N GLN A 429 -8.56 -20.07 -17.68
CA GLN A 429 -7.68 -21.15 -17.25
C GLN A 429 -8.50 -22.40 -16.98
N ASP A 430 -8.59 -23.25 -17.99
CA ASP A 430 -9.33 -24.50 -17.99
C ASP A 430 -8.60 -25.61 -18.78
N PRO A 431 -7.53 -26.20 -18.22
CA PRO A 431 -6.74 -27.23 -18.90
C PRO A 431 -7.55 -28.47 -19.30
N TYR A 432 -8.72 -28.67 -18.70
CA TYR A 432 -9.58 -29.83 -18.91
C TYR A 432 -10.82 -29.54 -19.76
N GLN A 433 -11.01 -28.32 -20.25
CA GLN A 433 -12.12 -27.91 -21.13
C GLN A 433 -13.51 -28.25 -20.54
N GLN A 434 -13.68 -27.98 -19.25
CA GLN A 434 -14.91 -28.21 -18.48
C GLN A 434 -15.86 -27.00 -18.51
N GLY A 435 -15.30 -25.81 -18.68
CA GLY A 435 -15.95 -24.52 -18.84
C GLY A 435 -16.29 -24.24 -20.31
N GLN A 436 -17.40 -23.56 -20.52
CA GLN A 436 -17.77 -22.96 -21.80
C GLN A 436 -18.45 -21.63 -21.53
N GLY A 437 -18.13 -20.63 -22.34
CA GLY A 437 -18.82 -19.36 -22.27
C GLY A 437 -18.65 -18.46 -23.47
N GLU A 438 -19.34 -17.33 -23.38
CA GLU A 438 -19.36 -16.28 -24.39
C GLU A 438 -19.48 -14.92 -23.69
N ILE A 439 -18.84 -13.92 -24.29
CA ILE A 439 -19.09 -12.52 -23.97
C ILE A 439 -20.28 -12.10 -24.83
N VAL A 440 -21.43 -11.92 -24.17
CA VAL A 440 -22.70 -11.61 -24.86
C VAL A 440 -22.64 -10.19 -25.40
N SER A 441 -22.18 -9.23 -24.59
CA SER A 441 -22.06 -7.82 -24.97
C SER A 441 -21.06 -7.06 -24.12
N MET A 442 -20.57 -5.95 -24.67
CA MET A 442 -19.81 -4.91 -23.98
C MET A 442 -20.27 -3.54 -24.47
N SER A 443 -20.35 -2.58 -23.57
CA SER A 443 -20.45 -1.16 -23.86
C SER A 443 -19.59 -0.37 -22.87
N VAL A 444 -19.25 0.85 -23.26
CA VAL A 444 -18.58 1.84 -22.42
C VAL A 444 -19.57 2.94 -22.10
N ILE A 445 -19.64 3.37 -20.84
CA ILE A 445 -20.51 4.46 -20.41
C ILE A 445 -19.63 5.60 -19.89
N ASP A 446 -19.77 6.76 -20.56
CA ASP A 446 -19.09 8.03 -20.25
C ASP A 446 -19.98 8.91 -19.37
N TYR A 447 -19.54 9.17 -18.14
CA TYR A 447 -20.26 9.99 -17.17
C TYR A 447 -19.95 11.48 -17.27
N ASN A 448 -18.95 11.90 -18.07
CA ASN A 448 -18.50 13.29 -18.13
C ASN A 448 -19.49 14.22 -18.84
N ASN A 449 -20.28 13.70 -19.80
CA ASN A 449 -21.16 14.51 -20.66
C ASN A 449 -22.61 13.99 -20.73
N GLY A 450 -23.17 13.57 -19.60
CA GLY A 450 -24.59 13.19 -19.52
C GLY A 450 -24.87 11.70 -19.76
N GLN A 451 -23.94 10.82 -19.38
CA GLN A 451 -24.08 9.36 -19.41
C GLN A 451 -24.32 8.80 -20.83
N GLU A 452 -23.34 8.95 -21.70
CA GLU A 452 -23.40 8.40 -23.07
C GLU A 452 -22.90 6.95 -23.10
N GLU A 453 -23.72 6.04 -23.64
CA GLU A 453 -23.37 4.62 -23.80
C GLU A 453 -22.92 4.32 -25.23
N THR A 454 -21.69 3.82 -25.38
CA THR A 454 -21.11 3.37 -26.66
C THR A 454 -21.02 1.85 -26.67
N ILE A 455 -21.81 1.21 -27.55
CA ILE A 455 -21.94 -0.26 -27.63
C ILE A 455 -20.89 -0.83 -28.59
N SER A 456 -20.25 -1.94 -28.20
CA SER A 456 -19.36 -2.69 -29.08
C SER A 456 -20.13 -3.45 -30.17
N ASP A 457 -19.59 -3.45 -31.39
CA ASP A 457 -20.06 -4.30 -32.49
C ASP A 457 -19.69 -5.78 -32.28
N MET A 458 -18.77 -6.09 -31.36
CA MET A 458 -18.34 -7.45 -31.04
C MET A 458 -19.28 -8.08 -30.01
N GLN A 459 -20.25 -8.86 -30.48
CA GLN A 459 -21.28 -9.48 -29.64
C GLN A 459 -21.27 -11.00 -29.80
N ASN A 460 -21.63 -11.71 -28.71
CA ASN A 460 -21.68 -13.17 -28.64
C ASN A 460 -20.36 -13.82 -29.08
N ILE A 461 -19.25 -13.28 -28.57
CA ILE A 461 -17.90 -13.80 -28.85
C ILE A 461 -17.63 -14.96 -27.89
N ASN A 462 -17.34 -16.14 -28.42
CA ASN A 462 -16.97 -17.30 -27.60
C ASN A 462 -15.69 -17.01 -26.83
N ILE A 463 -15.66 -17.40 -25.56
CA ILE A 463 -14.45 -17.35 -24.74
C ILE A 463 -13.51 -18.45 -25.23
N ALA A 464 -12.29 -18.04 -25.58
CA ALA A 464 -11.23 -18.92 -26.05
C ALA A 464 -10.65 -19.73 -24.90
N ASN A 465 -10.55 -21.05 -25.10
CA ASN A 465 -10.17 -21.96 -24.04
C ASN A 465 -8.67 -21.90 -23.73
N ASN A 466 -8.30 -21.75 -22.45
CA ASN A 466 -6.91 -21.55 -22.00
C ASN A 466 -6.20 -20.39 -22.71
N ASP A 467 -6.95 -19.34 -23.04
CA ASP A 467 -6.44 -18.18 -23.76
C ASP A 467 -7.15 -16.89 -23.31
N THR A 468 -6.70 -15.77 -23.84
CA THR A 468 -7.31 -14.45 -23.61
C THR A 468 -8.26 -14.12 -24.76
N THR A 469 -9.52 -13.88 -24.40
CA THR A 469 -10.53 -13.34 -25.32
C THR A 469 -10.58 -11.83 -25.18
N LEU A 470 -10.35 -11.13 -26.28
CA LEU A 470 -10.34 -9.67 -26.38
C LEU A 470 -11.55 -9.19 -27.19
N ILE A 471 -12.33 -8.27 -26.62
CA ILE A 471 -13.32 -7.47 -27.35
C ILE A 471 -13.14 -5.99 -27.01
N TRP A 472 -13.61 -5.09 -27.87
CA TRP A 472 -13.37 -3.66 -27.68
C TRP A 472 -14.46 -2.79 -28.30
N THR A 473 -14.44 -1.51 -27.94
CA THR A 473 -15.12 -0.44 -28.66
C THR A 473 -14.23 0.80 -28.67
N ASN A 474 -14.44 1.70 -29.64
CA ASN A 474 -13.77 2.98 -29.67
C ASN A 474 -14.68 4.03 -29.02
N ALA A 475 -14.11 4.94 -28.24
CA ALA A 475 -14.84 6.04 -27.65
C ALA A 475 -13.98 7.31 -27.62
N THR A 476 -14.62 8.46 -27.76
CA THR A 476 -14.00 9.78 -27.58
C THR A 476 -14.48 10.34 -26.25
N ILE A 477 -13.61 10.38 -25.25
CA ILE A 477 -13.99 10.77 -23.88
C ILE A 477 -13.41 12.15 -23.59
N ASN A 478 -14.27 13.12 -23.27
CA ASN A 478 -13.85 14.46 -22.88
C ASN A 478 -14.04 14.62 -21.36
N PHE A 479 -12.94 14.84 -20.64
CA PHE A 479 -12.88 14.88 -19.18
C PHE A 479 -11.87 15.94 -18.72
N ASP A 480 -11.98 16.37 -17.46
CA ASP A 480 -11.03 17.31 -16.85
C ASP A 480 -9.80 16.54 -16.33
N LYS A 481 -8.74 16.48 -17.14
CA LYS A 481 -7.49 15.77 -16.79
C LYS A 481 -6.64 16.64 -15.85
N VAL A 482 -6.17 16.05 -14.75
CA VAL A 482 -5.18 16.70 -13.88
C VAL A 482 -3.90 17.00 -14.66
N ALA A 483 -3.27 18.13 -14.40
CA ALA A 483 -2.03 18.54 -15.02
C ALA A 483 -1.11 19.26 -14.03
N ILE A 484 0.20 19.05 -14.16
CA ILE A 484 1.21 19.76 -13.37
C ILE A 484 1.37 21.18 -13.93
N SER A 485 0.98 22.18 -13.16
CA SER A 485 1.04 23.60 -13.53
C SER A 485 2.39 24.26 -13.22
N THR A 486 3.24 23.61 -12.40
CA THR A 486 4.63 24.06 -12.21
C THR A 486 5.36 24.04 -13.56
N GLU A 487 5.92 25.17 -13.96
CA GLU A 487 6.63 25.30 -15.24
C GLU A 487 8.15 25.08 -15.12
N ALA A 488 8.73 25.46 -13.99
CA ALA A 488 10.16 25.29 -13.73
C ALA A 488 10.43 25.18 -12.23
N LEU A 489 11.49 24.46 -11.88
CA LEU A 489 12.02 24.42 -10.53
C LEU A 489 13.01 25.57 -10.30
N PRO A 490 13.02 26.20 -9.12
CA PRO A 490 14.10 27.08 -8.71
C PRO A 490 15.46 26.38 -8.76
N ASP A 491 16.53 27.13 -9.06
CA ASP A 491 17.89 26.59 -8.98
C ASP A 491 18.24 26.25 -7.53
N ALA A 492 18.85 25.08 -7.32
CA ALA A 492 19.38 24.69 -6.03
C ALA A 492 20.85 25.07 -5.87
N ALA A 493 21.32 25.11 -4.63
CA ALA A 493 22.74 25.25 -4.33
C ALA A 493 23.26 23.93 -3.73
N ILE A 494 24.41 23.46 -4.22
CA ILE A 494 25.03 22.21 -3.77
C ILE A 494 25.33 22.29 -2.27
N ASN A 495 25.10 21.21 -1.53
CA ASN A 495 25.27 21.06 -0.07
C ASN A 495 24.38 21.98 0.78
N PHE A 496 23.26 22.46 0.22
CA PHE A 496 22.33 23.32 0.95
C PHE A 496 20.88 22.86 0.86
N PRO A 497 20.07 23.02 1.94
CA PRO A 497 18.66 22.68 1.90
C PRO A 497 17.92 23.41 0.79
N TYR A 498 17.09 22.67 0.07
CA TYR A 498 16.22 23.10 -1.01
C TYR A 498 14.77 22.72 -0.68
N LEU A 499 13.83 23.58 -1.06
CA LEU A 499 12.39 23.38 -0.88
C LEU A 499 11.68 24.01 -2.09
N ALA A 500 10.86 23.22 -2.80
CA ALA A 500 9.97 23.71 -3.85
C ALA A 500 8.62 23.01 -3.75
N GLN A 501 7.56 23.79 -3.62
CA GLN A 501 6.20 23.27 -3.66
C GLN A 501 5.75 23.14 -5.12
N LEU A 502 5.35 21.95 -5.52
CA LEU A 502 4.72 21.70 -6.81
C LEU A 502 3.24 22.05 -6.77
N GLU A 503 2.73 22.47 -7.92
CA GLU A 503 1.35 22.88 -8.13
C GLU A 503 0.75 22.11 -9.30
N ALA A 504 -0.53 21.78 -9.18
CA ALA A 504 -1.32 21.13 -10.21
C ALA A 504 -2.68 21.82 -10.35
N ALA A 505 -3.31 21.61 -11.51
CA ALA A 505 -4.63 22.13 -11.85
C ALA A 505 -5.42 21.06 -12.62
N GLY A 506 -6.75 21.23 -12.69
CA GLY A 506 -7.65 20.27 -13.34
C GLY A 506 -7.84 18.99 -12.53
N GLY A 507 -8.78 18.15 -12.95
CA GLY A 507 -9.14 16.91 -12.28
C GLY A 507 -9.64 17.12 -10.85
N THR A 508 -9.70 16.04 -10.08
CA THR A 508 -10.32 16.04 -8.75
C THR A 508 -9.29 16.19 -7.63
N GLN A 509 -9.48 17.16 -6.73
CA GLN A 509 -8.68 17.32 -5.51
C GLN A 509 -9.19 16.42 -4.36
N PRO A 510 -8.35 16.10 -3.35
CA PRO A 510 -6.94 16.46 -3.20
C PRO A 510 -6.01 15.71 -4.18
N TYR A 511 -4.84 16.28 -4.43
CA TYR A 511 -3.80 15.68 -5.27
C TYR A 511 -2.80 14.89 -4.42
N ALA A 512 -2.33 13.77 -4.97
CA ALA A 512 -1.22 13.00 -4.45
C ALA A 512 -0.04 13.04 -5.43
N TRP A 513 1.14 13.39 -4.93
CA TRP A 513 2.36 13.52 -5.71
C TRP A 513 3.31 12.34 -5.49
N SER A 514 4.00 11.96 -6.56
CA SER A 514 5.06 10.96 -6.54
C SER A 514 6.03 11.17 -7.73
N LEU A 515 7.01 10.28 -7.88
CA LEU A 515 7.88 10.23 -9.05
C LEU A 515 7.41 9.11 -10.00
N ASN A 516 7.53 9.34 -11.31
CA ASN A 516 7.29 8.31 -12.33
C ASN A 516 8.63 7.83 -12.91
N MET A 517 9.39 7.08 -12.11
CA MET A 517 10.70 6.57 -12.52
C MET A 517 10.55 5.31 -13.36
N ALA A 518 10.46 5.46 -14.68
CA ALA A 518 10.48 4.33 -15.60
C ALA A 518 11.92 3.81 -15.80
N TYR A 519 12.10 2.50 -15.67
CA TYR A 519 13.36 1.82 -16.02
C TYR A 519 13.33 1.35 -17.47
N HIS A 520 14.50 1.34 -18.10
CA HIS A 520 14.72 0.79 -19.43
C HIS A 520 15.93 -0.14 -19.42
N GLU A 521 15.96 -1.06 -20.37
CA GLU A 521 17.03 -2.03 -20.57
C GLU A 521 17.91 -1.64 -21.76
N GLU A 522 19.22 -1.73 -21.57
CA GLU A 522 20.22 -1.72 -22.63
C GLU A 522 21.06 -3.00 -22.57
N ALA A 523 21.09 -3.76 -23.66
CA ALA A 523 21.97 -4.91 -23.77
C ALA A 523 23.43 -4.45 -23.92
N VAL A 524 24.29 -4.87 -23.00
CA VAL A 524 25.71 -4.53 -22.96
C VAL A 524 26.57 -5.79 -22.98
N SER A 525 27.87 -5.63 -23.24
CA SER A 525 28.85 -6.72 -23.20
C SER A 525 29.91 -6.38 -22.18
N ASP A 526 29.73 -6.93 -20.98
CA ASP A 526 30.65 -6.78 -19.86
C ASP A 526 31.03 -8.17 -19.31
N PRO A 527 32.24 -8.32 -18.76
CA PRO A 527 32.68 -9.60 -18.21
C PRO A 527 31.88 -9.99 -16.97
N PHE A 528 31.55 -11.28 -16.87
CA PHE A 528 30.84 -11.80 -15.70
C PHE A 528 31.67 -11.62 -14.40
N PRO A 529 31.11 -11.05 -13.33
CA PRO A 529 31.80 -10.88 -12.06
C PRO A 529 31.81 -12.19 -11.27
N ALA A 530 32.88 -12.97 -11.45
CA ALA A 530 33.07 -14.28 -10.80
C ALA A 530 33.49 -14.16 -9.32
N ILE A 531 32.73 -13.42 -8.52
CA ILE A 531 33.02 -13.13 -7.11
C ILE A 531 32.82 -14.37 -6.23
N THR A 532 33.68 -14.56 -5.23
CA THR A 532 33.65 -15.69 -4.28
C THR A 532 34.10 -15.28 -2.86
N THR A 533 34.24 -13.98 -2.61
CA THR A 533 35.02 -13.44 -1.50
C THR A 533 34.25 -13.44 -0.17
N ASN A 534 32.99 -12.99 -0.20
CA ASN A 534 32.08 -13.06 0.93
C ASN A 534 30.86 -13.89 0.52
N GLU A 535 30.35 -14.70 1.45
CA GLU A 535 29.20 -15.57 1.25
C GLU A 535 28.12 -15.21 2.29
N LEU A 536 26.87 -15.07 1.84
CA LEU A 536 25.73 -14.85 2.72
C LEU A 536 25.26 -16.17 3.34
N THR A 537 24.69 -16.09 4.53
CA THR A 537 24.00 -17.22 5.17
C THR A 537 22.52 -16.88 5.29
N PRO A 538 21.69 -17.33 4.35
CA PRO A 538 20.26 -17.12 4.42
C PRO A 538 19.62 -17.84 5.61
N THR A 539 18.41 -17.44 5.96
CA THR A 539 17.59 -18.09 7.01
C THR A 539 17.23 -19.54 6.69
N ASN A 540 17.22 -19.91 5.40
CA ASN A 540 16.96 -21.25 4.86
C ASN A 540 17.68 -21.39 3.51
N ASP A 541 18.11 -22.61 3.15
CA ASP A 541 18.78 -22.89 1.87
C ASP A 541 17.82 -22.88 0.66
N ASP A 542 16.50 -23.01 0.89
CA ASP A 542 15.46 -23.10 -0.15
C ASP A 542 14.58 -21.84 -0.17
N ASP A 543 13.68 -21.69 0.80
CA ASP A 543 12.82 -20.51 0.94
C ASP A 543 13.38 -19.59 2.04
N GLY A 544 14.48 -18.90 1.75
CA GLY A 544 15.24 -18.12 2.74
C GLY A 544 15.70 -16.76 2.24
N TYR A 545 16.08 -15.90 3.19
CA TYR A 545 16.61 -14.58 2.90
C TYR A 545 17.80 -14.23 3.78
N ALA A 546 18.62 -13.27 3.34
CA ALA A 546 19.68 -12.66 4.12
C ALA A 546 19.60 -11.13 4.02
N MET A 547 19.81 -10.42 5.12
CA MET A 547 19.94 -8.96 5.11
C MET A 547 21.36 -8.56 4.73
N LEU A 548 21.50 -7.58 3.84
CA LEU A 548 22.77 -7.06 3.37
C LEU A 548 22.77 -5.53 3.43
N PRO A 549 23.51 -4.90 4.37
CA PRO A 549 23.62 -3.44 4.42
C PRO A 549 24.41 -2.91 3.22
N LEU A 550 23.99 -1.75 2.73
CA LEU A 550 24.67 -1.01 1.67
C LEU A 550 25.58 0.07 2.25
N PRO A 551 26.80 0.24 1.70
CA PRO A 551 27.71 1.32 2.08
C PRO A 551 27.35 2.67 1.43
N PHE A 552 26.23 2.74 0.70
CA PHE A 552 25.71 3.94 0.04
C PHE A 552 24.18 3.91 -0.01
N ASP A 553 23.59 5.08 -0.23
CA ASP A 553 22.16 5.24 -0.48
C ASP A 553 21.83 4.81 -1.93
N PHE A 554 21.04 3.77 -2.09
CA PHE A 554 20.61 3.24 -3.38
C PHE A 554 19.19 3.72 -3.71
N MET A 555 19.07 4.50 -4.78
CA MET A 555 17.79 5.01 -5.25
C MET A 555 17.10 4.00 -6.17
N PHE A 556 15.90 3.54 -5.81
CA PHE A 556 15.10 2.62 -6.59
C PHE A 556 13.64 3.09 -6.63
N TYR A 557 13.15 3.39 -7.84
CA TYR A 557 11.77 3.83 -8.09
C TYR A 557 11.24 5.01 -7.27
N GLY A 558 12.09 5.92 -6.81
CA GLY A 558 11.65 7.08 -6.03
C GLY A 558 11.96 6.97 -4.54
N GLU A 559 12.40 5.80 -4.08
CA GLU A 559 12.73 5.54 -2.68
C GLU A 559 14.22 5.24 -2.52
N THR A 560 14.78 5.62 -1.37
CA THR A 560 16.19 5.40 -1.03
C THR A 560 16.33 4.23 -0.06
N TYR A 561 17.25 3.31 -0.36
CA TYR A 561 17.53 2.13 0.44
C TYR A 561 19.01 2.09 0.85
N ASN A 562 19.26 1.71 2.09
CA ASN A 562 20.60 1.49 2.64
C ASN A 562 20.80 0.06 3.15
N GLU A 563 19.82 -0.82 2.94
CA GLU A 563 19.87 -2.23 3.26
C GLU A 563 19.01 -3.00 2.26
N LEU A 564 19.45 -4.22 1.94
CA LEU A 564 18.80 -5.12 0.99
C LEU A 564 18.36 -6.42 1.67
N THR A 565 17.30 -7.01 1.15
CA THR A 565 16.89 -8.37 1.47
C THR A 565 17.21 -9.27 0.27
N ILE A 566 18.16 -10.19 0.44
CA ILE A 566 18.67 -11.07 -0.61
C ILE A 566 17.98 -12.42 -0.49
N LEU A 567 17.19 -12.78 -1.49
CA LEU A 567 16.39 -14.02 -1.50
C LEU A 567 17.16 -15.17 -2.15
N THR A 568 16.96 -16.38 -1.64
CA THR A 568 17.46 -17.61 -2.27
C THR A 568 16.91 -17.82 -3.68
N ASP A 569 15.67 -17.39 -3.94
CA ASP A 569 15.01 -17.42 -5.26
C ASP A 569 15.58 -16.45 -6.31
N GLY A 570 16.76 -15.87 -6.08
CA GLY A 570 17.48 -15.08 -7.09
C GLY A 570 17.01 -13.63 -7.21
N ALA A 571 16.33 -13.10 -6.20
CA ALA A 571 15.81 -11.75 -6.17
C ALA A 571 16.34 -10.92 -5.00
N ILE A 572 16.39 -9.61 -5.18
CA ILE A 572 16.62 -8.59 -4.16
C ILE A 572 15.28 -7.92 -3.88
N THR A 573 14.91 -7.82 -2.61
CA THR A 573 13.76 -7.04 -2.11
C THR A 573 14.22 -6.10 -0.99
N PHE A 574 13.28 -5.40 -0.36
CA PHE A 574 13.58 -4.33 0.60
C PHE A 574 12.77 -4.43 1.91
N ASP A 575 12.10 -5.56 2.11
CA ASP A 575 11.02 -5.70 3.10
C ASP A 575 11.42 -6.49 4.36
N GLY A 576 12.66 -6.96 4.43
CA GLY A 576 13.17 -7.73 5.57
C GLY A 576 12.59 -9.15 5.71
N ASN A 577 11.95 -9.66 4.66
CA ASN A 577 11.25 -10.95 4.66
C ASN A 577 11.46 -11.71 3.34
N PHE A 578 11.26 -13.04 3.37
CA PHE A 578 11.25 -13.85 2.16
C PHE A 578 10.02 -13.53 1.30
N ALA A 579 10.22 -13.46 -0.02
CA ALA A 579 9.16 -13.23 -0.99
C ALA A 579 9.24 -14.25 -2.15
N TYR A 580 8.10 -14.73 -2.64
CA TYR A 580 8.04 -15.76 -3.69
C TYR A 580 8.14 -15.15 -5.09
N VAL A 581 9.26 -14.50 -5.39
CA VAL A 581 9.52 -13.90 -6.71
C VAL A 581 10.05 -14.99 -7.64
N ARG A 582 9.19 -15.60 -8.48
CA ARG A 582 9.55 -16.76 -9.34
C ARG A 582 9.11 -16.65 -10.80
N ASP A 583 8.26 -15.69 -11.14
CA ASP A 583 7.74 -15.47 -12.48
C ASP A 583 7.40 -13.99 -12.73
N ASP A 584 7.00 -13.66 -13.97
CA ASP A 584 6.64 -12.28 -14.36
C ASP A 584 5.54 -11.69 -13.47
N GLY A 585 4.53 -12.49 -13.11
CA GLY A 585 3.42 -12.04 -12.27
C GLY A 585 3.90 -11.70 -10.86
N ALA A 586 4.81 -12.49 -10.32
CA ALA A 586 5.44 -12.25 -9.03
C ALA A 586 6.34 -11.01 -9.06
N ILE A 587 7.13 -10.80 -10.13
CA ILE A 587 7.90 -9.56 -10.31
C ILE A 587 6.95 -8.36 -10.37
N ILE A 588 5.90 -8.41 -11.19
CA ILE A 588 4.93 -7.32 -11.34
C ILE A 588 4.22 -6.99 -10.00
N GLY A 589 4.02 -7.98 -9.13
CA GLY A 589 3.41 -7.83 -7.80
C GLY A 589 4.37 -7.48 -6.66
N ASN A 590 5.69 -7.58 -6.87
CA ASN A 590 6.69 -7.35 -5.83
C ASN A 590 7.65 -6.22 -6.14
N LYS A 591 8.06 -5.51 -5.08
CA LYS A 591 9.14 -4.53 -5.17
C LYS A 591 10.45 -5.31 -5.18
N CYS A 592 11.01 -5.54 -6.37
CA CYS A 592 12.16 -6.43 -6.50
C CYS A 592 13.11 -6.05 -7.63
N ILE A 593 14.33 -6.57 -7.54
CA ILE A 593 15.35 -6.59 -8.59
C ILE A 593 15.81 -8.04 -8.77
N THR A 594 15.73 -8.60 -9.97
CA THR A 594 16.21 -9.97 -10.23
C THR A 594 16.80 -10.12 -11.63
N ALA A 595 18.00 -10.69 -11.70
CA ALA A 595 18.60 -11.14 -12.94
C ALA A 595 18.08 -12.51 -13.37
N TYR A 596 17.67 -13.36 -12.43
CA TYR A 596 17.11 -14.68 -12.70
C TYR A 596 16.33 -15.14 -11.46
N CYS A 597 15.01 -15.21 -11.57
CA CYS A 597 14.15 -15.71 -10.53
C CYS A 597 13.46 -17.01 -10.95
N ALA A 598 13.43 -17.96 -10.04
CA ALA A 598 12.75 -19.26 -10.14
C ALA A 598 12.66 -19.88 -8.74
N ASP A 599 12.10 -21.08 -8.64
CA ASP A 599 12.11 -21.90 -7.42
C ASP A 599 13.53 -22.46 -7.18
N LEU A 600 14.43 -21.65 -6.60
CA LEU A 600 15.86 -21.94 -6.49
C LEU A 600 16.21 -22.46 -5.10
N MET A 601 17.14 -23.42 -5.04
CA MET A 601 17.65 -23.99 -3.80
C MET A 601 19.17 -24.01 -3.81
N MET A 602 19.76 -23.66 -2.69
CA MET A 602 21.20 -23.77 -2.45
C MET A 602 21.54 -25.21 -2.05
N TYR A 603 22.43 -25.87 -2.80
CA TYR A 603 23.08 -27.12 -2.38
C TYR A 603 24.57 -26.85 -2.07
N PRO A 604 24.94 -26.46 -0.83
CA PRO A 604 26.33 -26.08 -0.50
C PRO A 604 27.36 -27.16 -0.81
N ALA A 605 26.98 -28.44 -0.76
CA ALA A 605 27.84 -29.57 -1.11
C ALA A 605 28.27 -29.60 -2.60
N LEU A 606 27.53 -28.90 -3.47
CA LEU A 606 27.82 -28.73 -4.90
C LEU A 606 28.55 -27.41 -5.20
N GLY A 607 28.78 -26.59 -4.17
CA GLY A 607 29.38 -25.27 -4.30
C GLY A 607 28.40 -24.20 -4.78
N ASP A 608 27.10 -24.41 -4.51
CA ASP A 608 26.09 -23.37 -4.57
C ASP A 608 26.28 -22.41 -3.39
N GLY A 609 25.93 -21.15 -3.60
CA GLY A 609 26.13 -20.08 -2.65
C GLY A 609 25.65 -18.74 -3.20
N ILE A 610 25.37 -17.81 -2.28
CA ILE A 610 25.11 -16.41 -2.60
C ILE A 610 26.31 -15.60 -2.14
N PHE A 611 27.00 -14.96 -3.07
CA PHE A 611 28.24 -14.24 -2.82
C PHE A 611 28.07 -12.75 -3.03
N TYR A 612 28.84 -11.92 -2.33
CA TYR A 612 28.81 -10.48 -2.54
C TYR A 612 30.16 -9.80 -2.35
N GLU A 613 30.34 -8.67 -3.03
CA GLU A 613 31.42 -7.72 -2.79
C GLU A 613 30.92 -6.30 -3.05
N GLY A 614 31.39 -5.34 -2.25
CA GLY A 614 30.99 -3.95 -2.45
C GLY A 614 31.66 -2.98 -1.51
N ASP A 615 31.61 -1.72 -1.91
CA ASP A 615 32.07 -0.54 -1.19
C ASP A 615 31.21 0.67 -1.59
N GLU A 616 31.58 1.88 -1.18
CA GLU A 616 30.84 3.11 -1.48
C GLU A 616 30.62 3.37 -2.98
N ALA A 617 31.34 2.69 -3.89
CA ALA A 617 31.20 2.88 -5.33
C ALA A 617 30.22 1.90 -5.99
N SER A 618 30.09 0.67 -5.49
CA SER A 618 29.17 -0.34 -6.02
C SER A 618 28.97 -1.52 -5.08
N MET A 619 27.86 -2.24 -5.24
CA MET A 619 27.57 -3.51 -4.57
C MET A 619 27.21 -4.57 -5.60
N THR A 620 27.94 -5.67 -5.66
CA THR A 620 27.65 -6.81 -6.54
C THR A 620 27.25 -8.04 -5.73
N ILE A 621 26.14 -8.66 -6.09
CA ILE A 621 25.60 -9.89 -5.51
C ILE A 621 25.53 -10.95 -6.59
N ARG A 622 26.02 -12.16 -6.31
CA ARG A 622 26.07 -13.29 -7.23
C ARG A 622 25.31 -14.47 -6.64
N TRP A 623 24.40 -15.03 -7.42
CA TRP A 623 23.73 -16.29 -7.13
C TRP A 623 24.36 -17.38 -7.97
N LYS A 624 24.97 -18.35 -7.29
CA LYS A 624 25.34 -19.63 -7.89
C LYS A 624 24.46 -20.70 -7.25
N MET A 625 23.43 -21.14 -7.95
CA MET A 625 22.29 -21.85 -7.36
C MET A 625 21.87 -23.02 -8.24
N SER A 626 21.11 -23.95 -7.65
CA SER A 626 20.35 -24.96 -8.38
C SER A 626 18.85 -24.68 -8.28
N LYS A 627 18.04 -25.46 -9.00
CA LYS A 627 16.58 -25.45 -8.86
C LYS A 627 16.13 -26.45 -7.80
N TRP A 628 15.05 -26.17 -7.07
CA TRP A 628 14.47 -27.08 -6.08
C TRP A 628 14.23 -28.48 -6.66
N ASP A 629 14.64 -29.52 -5.92
CA ASP A 629 14.62 -30.94 -6.29
C ASP A 629 15.38 -31.28 -7.60
N MET A 630 16.24 -30.36 -8.07
CA MET A 630 17.01 -30.49 -9.30
C MET A 630 18.47 -30.03 -9.11
N PRO A 631 19.28 -30.74 -8.28
CA PRO A 631 20.66 -30.36 -7.95
C PRO A 631 21.66 -30.42 -9.14
N ALA A 632 21.22 -30.82 -10.33
CA ALA A 632 22.03 -30.79 -11.54
C ALA A 632 21.73 -29.56 -12.42
N PHE A 633 20.74 -28.75 -12.04
CA PHE A 633 20.40 -27.50 -12.70
C PHE A 633 21.38 -26.43 -12.21
N ASP A 634 21.98 -25.69 -13.13
CA ASP A 634 23.01 -24.69 -12.84
C ASP A 634 22.50 -23.29 -13.19
N VAL A 635 22.51 -22.39 -12.20
CA VAL A 635 22.25 -20.95 -12.35
C VAL A 635 23.46 -20.21 -11.80
N ASP A 636 24.02 -19.30 -12.60
CA ASP A 636 25.17 -18.49 -12.20
C ASP A 636 25.00 -17.07 -12.76
N VAL A 637 24.38 -16.21 -11.94
CA VAL A 637 24.00 -14.84 -12.30
C VAL A 637 24.48 -13.86 -11.26
N ALA A 638 24.63 -12.59 -11.65
CA ALA A 638 24.96 -11.53 -10.70
C ALA A 638 24.19 -10.24 -10.98
N VAL A 639 23.95 -9.48 -9.92
CA VAL A 639 23.38 -8.13 -9.95
C VAL A 639 24.41 -7.16 -9.38
N ALA A 640 24.72 -6.08 -10.10
CA ALA A 640 25.53 -4.98 -9.55
C ALA A 640 24.70 -3.70 -9.44
N LEU A 641 24.74 -3.06 -8.27
CA LEU A 641 24.05 -1.83 -7.92
C LEU A 641 25.06 -0.69 -7.75
N TYR A 642 24.69 0.50 -8.21
CA TYR A 642 25.52 1.70 -8.10
C TYR A 642 24.78 2.83 -7.39
N PRO A 643 25.48 3.75 -6.68
CA PRO A 643 24.85 4.90 -6.01
C PRO A 643 24.04 5.81 -6.92
N ASP A 644 24.31 5.80 -8.22
CA ASP A 644 23.58 6.59 -9.23
C ASP A 644 22.29 5.90 -9.73
N GLY A 645 21.92 4.75 -9.15
CA GLY A 645 20.70 4.00 -9.47
C GLY A 645 20.84 3.04 -10.65
N ARG A 646 22.02 2.91 -11.27
CA ARG A 646 22.27 1.88 -12.29
C ARG A 646 22.27 0.49 -11.68
N ILE A 647 21.66 -0.44 -12.40
CA ILE A 647 21.57 -1.86 -12.06
C ILE A 647 22.11 -2.66 -13.26
N TYR A 648 23.02 -3.58 -13.03
CA TYR A 648 23.48 -4.51 -14.07
C TYR A 648 23.02 -5.92 -13.74
N PHE A 649 22.49 -6.63 -14.74
CA PHE A 649 22.28 -8.07 -14.72
C PHE A 649 23.38 -8.75 -15.52
N PHE A 650 24.08 -9.69 -14.91
CA PHE A 650 25.12 -10.50 -15.53
C PHE A 650 24.71 -11.96 -15.54
N TYR A 651 25.03 -12.65 -16.64
CA TYR A 651 24.76 -14.06 -16.82
C TYR A 651 26.05 -14.76 -17.20
N ASN A 652 26.47 -15.76 -16.41
CA ASN A 652 27.63 -16.56 -16.76
C ASN A 652 27.28 -17.56 -17.87
N ASP A 653 28.30 -18.01 -18.59
CA ASP A 653 28.14 -19.12 -19.52
C ASP A 653 27.87 -20.42 -18.75
N GLY A 654 27.01 -21.29 -19.30
CA GLY A 654 26.76 -22.62 -18.75
C GLY A 654 25.47 -22.78 -17.94
N ILE A 655 24.68 -21.71 -17.77
CA ILE A 655 23.35 -21.77 -17.17
C ILE A 655 22.50 -22.83 -17.90
N THR A 656 21.79 -23.66 -17.14
CA THR A 656 20.99 -24.75 -17.69
C THR A 656 19.80 -24.21 -18.50
N PRO A 657 19.60 -24.66 -19.77
CA PRO A 657 18.50 -24.18 -20.60
C PRO A 657 17.12 -24.45 -19.99
N ALA A 658 16.30 -23.40 -19.88
CA ALA A 658 14.99 -23.43 -19.24
C ALA A 658 14.10 -22.27 -19.74
N THR A 659 12.78 -22.41 -19.61
CA THR A 659 11.82 -21.33 -19.95
C THR A 659 10.98 -20.90 -18.75
N ASP A 660 11.11 -21.60 -17.63
CA ASP A 660 10.40 -21.42 -16.38
C ASP A 660 11.25 -20.65 -15.37
N TRP A 661 11.62 -19.43 -15.78
CA TRP A 661 12.35 -18.42 -15.02
C TRP A 661 12.01 -17.02 -15.56
N SER A 662 12.25 -15.98 -14.76
CA SER A 662 12.09 -14.59 -15.20
C SER A 662 13.21 -13.68 -14.70
N ALA A 663 13.23 -12.43 -15.17
CA ALA A 663 14.19 -11.40 -14.82
C ALA A 663 13.55 -10.02 -14.98
N GLY A 664 13.85 -9.07 -14.10
CA GLY A 664 13.25 -7.75 -14.16
C GLY A 664 13.44 -6.90 -12.91
N VAL A 665 12.84 -5.71 -12.96
CA VAL A 665 12.71 -4.77 -11.84
C VAL A 665 11.26 -4.32 -11.71
N SER A 666 10.79 -4.06 -10.50
CA SER A 666 9.39 -3.66 -10.28
C SER A 666 9.22 -2.94 -8.94
N THR A 667 8.19 -2.08 -8.85
CA THR A 667 7.69 -1.51 -7.58
C THR A 667 6.67 -2.41 -6.88
N GLY A 668 6.14 -3.42 -7.58
CA GLY A 668 5.05 -4.26 -7.12
C GLY A 668 3.65 -3.64 -7.21
N ASP A 669 3.50 -2.50 -7.89
CA ASP A 669 2.21 -1.79 -8.03
C ASP A 669 1.37 -2.28 -9.24
N GLY A 670 1.86 -3.27 -9.98
CA GLY A 670 1.22 -3.81 -11.17
C GLY A 670 1.44 -3.00 -12.47
N ASN A 671 2.07 -1.83 -12.41
CA ASN A 671 2.16 -0.86 -13.50
C ASN A 671 3.59 -0.38 -13.78
N SER A 672 4.42 -0.25 -12.74
CA SER A 672 5.77 0.30 -12.80
C SER A 672 6.79 -0.84 -12.70
N PHE A 673 7.05 -1.49 -13.82
CA PHE A 673 7.96 -2.62 -13.91
C PHE A 673 8.68 -2.66 -15.26
N LEU A 674 9.77 -3.43 -15.31
CA LEU A 674 10.43 -3.86 -16.52
C LEU A 674 10.73 -5.34 -16.40
N ILE A 675 10.19 -6.15 -17.32
CA ILE A 675 10.62 -7.53 -17.52
C ILE A 675 11.76 -7.51 -18.55
N ALA A 676 12.90 -8.09 -18.17
CA ALA A 676 14.09 -8.09 -19.02
C ALA A 676 13.85 -8.93 -20.29
N SER A 677 14.42 -8.50 -21.41
CA SER A 677 14.21 -9.10 -22.73
C SER A 677 14.61 -10.58 -22.80
N VAL A 678 15.53 -11.01 -21.94
CA VAL A 678 16.00 -12.40 -21.83
C VAL A 678 15.14 -13.28 -20.94
N ALA A 679 14.21 -12.72 -20.16
CA ALA A 679 13.34 -13.48 -19.27
C ALA A 679 12.61 -14.62 -20.01
N GLY A 680 12.59 -15.82 -19.42
CA GLY A 680 11.94 -17.01 -19.97
C GLY A 680 12.53 -17.53 -21.29
N GLN A 681 13.63 -16.97 -21.80
CA GLN A 681 14.27 -17.49 -23.01
C GLN A 681 14.98 -18.81 -22.71
N MET A 682 14.85 -19.77 -23.64
CA MET A 682 15.46 -21.09 -23.50
C MET A 682 16.98 -21.07 -23.35
N ASN A 683 17.66 -20.11 -23.99
CA ASN A 683 19.10 -19.91 -23.86
C ASN A 683 19.39 -18.43 -23.75
N ILE A 684 20.27 -18.07 -22.83
CA ILE A 684 20.76 -16.70 -22.67
C ILE A 684 21.92 -16.48 -23.67
N PRO A 685 22.00 -15.33 -24.36
CA PRO A 685 23.10 -15.07 -25.28
C PRO A 685 24.46 -15.08 -24.58
N ALA A 686 25.50 -15.59 -25.24
CA ALA A 686 26.85 -15.62 -24.66
C ALA A 686 27.44 -14.20 -24.51
N ASN A 687 28.17 -13.95 -23.43
CA ASN A 687 28.74 -12.63 -23.06
C ASN A 687 27.69 -11.51 -22.98
N TYR A 688 26.48 -11.84 -22.52
CA TYR A 688 25.39 -10.91 -22.37
C TYR A 688 25.30 -10.36 -20.94
N ALA A 689 25.11 -9.05 -20.85
CA ALA A 689 24.69 -8.37 -19.64
C ALA A 689 23.60 -7.35 -20.01
N ALA A 690 22.76 -7.01 -19.04
CA ALA A 690 21.71 -6.01 -19.20
C ALA A 690 21.96 -4.85 -18.24
N LEU A 691 22.09 -3.64 -18.77
CA LEU A 691 22.06 -2.41 -17.99
C LEU A 691 20.59 -1.97 -17.83
N ILE A 692 20.12 -1.97 -16.59
CA ILE A 692 18.79 -1.52 -16.20
C ILE A 692 18.95 -0.18 -15.48
N GLN A 693 18.40 0.89 -16.05
CA GLN A 693 18.54 2.24 -15.50
C GLN A 693 17.29 3.09 -15.74
N SER A 694 17.10 4.10 -14.90
CA SER A 694 16.07 5.12 -15.06
C SER A 694 16.71 6.49 -15.31
N ASN A 695 15.90 7.54 -15.44
CA ASN A 695 16.44 8.90 -15.50
C ASN A 695 17.23 9.20 -14.21
N PRO A 696 18.44 9.79 -14.30
CA PRO A 696 19.21 10.16 -13.12
C PRO A 696 18.38 11.02 -12.18
N PHE A 697 18.51 10.76 -10.87
CA PHE A 697 17.82 11.51 -9.84
C PHE A 697 18.84 12.12 -8.85
N PRO A 698 18.66 13.38 -8.42
CA PRO A 698 19.61 14.03 -7.52
C PRO A 698 19.60 13.39 -6.13
N ALA A 699 20.75 12.83 -5.71
CA ALA A 699 20.91 12.24 -4.38
C ALA A 699 20.58 13.24 -3.25
N GLY A 700 19.92 12.75 -2.20
CA GLY A 700 19.49 13.54 -1.04
C GLY A 700 18.26 14.40 -1.29
N MET A 701 17.55 14.20 -2.40
CA MET A 701 16.28 14.85 -2.71
C MET A 701 15.11 13.87 -2.56
N GLU A 702 13.92 14.38 -2.27
CA GLU A 702 12.70 13.60 -2.09
C GLU A 702 11.47 14.44 -2.46
N ILE A 703 10.32 13.79 -2.64
CA ILE A 703 9.03 14.45 -2.79
C ILE A 703 8.01 13.88 -1.81
N THR A 704 7.26 14.76 -1.14
CA THR A 704 6.15 14.33 -0.27
C THR A 704 4.88 14.09 -1.10
N SER A 705 3.92 13.32 -0.56
CA SER A 705 2.60 13.13 -1.20
C SER A 705 1.83 14.44 -1.39
N GLY A 706 2.15 15.50 -0.64
CA GLY A 706 1.61 16.85 -0.80
C GLY A 706 2.32 17.70 -1.87
N GLY A 707 3.34 17.16 -2.55
CA GLY A 707 4.04 17.85 -3.65
C GLY A 707 5.20 18.75 -3.21
N LEU A 708 5.68 18.64 -1.97
CA LEU A 708 6.90 19.34 -1.56
C LEU A 708 8.12 18.55 -2.05
N PHE A 709 8.82 19.08 -3.05
CA PHE A 709 10.12 18.57 -3.50
C PHE A 709 11.23 19.24 -2.70
N SER A 710 11.98 18.47 -1.92
CA SER A 710 12.94 19.00 -0.95
C SER A 710 14.15 18.12 -0.77
N GLY A 711 15.21 18.66 -0.17
CA GLY A 711 16.42 17.88 0.09
C GLY A 711 17.68 18.73 0.20
N THR A 712 18.84 18.07 0.20
CA THR A 712 20.16 18.72 0.14
C THR A 712 20.97 18.11 -1.00
N PRO A 713 21.02 18.75 -2.18
CA PRO A 713 21.65 18.16 -3.35
C PRO A 713 23.17 18.12 -3.21
N VAL A 714 23.78 16.98 -3.55
CA VAL A 714 25.22 16.69 -3.39
C VAL A 714 25.96 16.47 -4.74
N ALA A 715 25.36 16.86 -5.86
CA ALA A 715 25.84 16.55 -7.20
C ALA A 715 27.12 17.32 -7.64
N PRO A 716 27.91 16.76 -8.57
CA PRO A 716 28.99 17.49 -9.26
C PRO A 716 28.52 18.75 -10.01
N GLU A 717 29.43 19.68 -10.27
CA GLU A 717 29.13 20.98 -10.87
C GLU A 717 28.33 20.86 -12.18
N GLY A 718 27.19 21.57 -12.24
CA GLY A 718 26.42 21.75 -13.47
C GLY A 718 25.64 20.51 -13.94
N THR A 719 25.47 19.49 -13.09
CA THR A 719 24.58 18.37 -13.41
C THR A 719 23.14 18.87 -13.53
N ILE A 720 22.53 18.55 -14.66
CA ILE A 720 21.13 18.84 -14.97
C ILE A 720 20.37 17.52 -14.86
N TYR A 721 19.29 17.53 -14.08
CA TYR A 721 18.41 16.39 -13.89
C TYR A 721 17.07 16.66 -14.55
N GLU A 722 16.57 15.72 -15.33
CA GLU A 722 15.23 15.74 -15.89
C GLU A 722 14.36 14.82 -15.05
N ILE A 723 13.54 15.40 -14.17
CA ILE A 723 12.80 14.64 -13.14
C ILE A 723 11.34 14.43 -13.59
N PRO A 724 10.87 13.17 -13.71
CA PRO A 724 9.48 12.85 -14.05
C PRO A 724 8.58 12.95 -12.81
N PHE A 725 7.99 14.12 -12.56
CA PHE A 725 7.01 14.27 -11.49
C PHE A 725 5.65 13.73 -11.93
N LYS A 726 4.99 12.99 -11.04
CA LYS A 726 3.63 12.46 -11.21
C LYS A 726 2.69 13.12 -10.21
N VAL A 727 1.52 13.52 -10.69
CA VAL A 727 0.40 13.93 -9.87
C VAL A 727 -0.80 13.03 -10.15
N THR A 728 -1.49 12.60 -9.10
CA THR A 728 -2.69 11.76 -9.16
C THR A 728 -3.85 12.50 -8.50
N GLY A 729 -4.96 12.64 -9.20
CA GLY A 729 -6.21 13.18 -8.65
C GLY A 729 -6.94 12.19 -7.75
N TYR A 730 -7.90 12.69 -6.99
CA TYR A 730 -8.77 11.88 -6.11
C TYR A 730 -9.61 10.86 -6.89
N ASP A 731 -9.87 11.13 -8.17
CA ASP A 731 -10.50 10.23 -9.16
C ASP A 731 -9.57 9.11 -9.67
N ARG A 732 -8.29 9.12 -9.27
CA ARG A 732 -7.21 8.21 -9.71
C ARG A 732 -6.72 8.45 -11.14
N ILE A 733 -7.07 9.58 -11.74
CA ILE A 733 -6.45 10.02 -13.00
C ILE A 733 -5.10 10.65 -12.68
N SER A 734 -4.06 10.25 -13.42
CA SER A 734 -2.70 10.74 -13.24
C SER A 734 -2.20 11.54 -14.45
N ALA A 735 -1.25 12.43 -14.19
CA ALA A 735 -0.42 13.06 -15.21
C ALA A 735 1.05 13.08 -14.78
N THR A 736 1.95 13.06 -15.76
CA THR A 736 3.40 13.17 -15.55
C THR A 736 3.94 14.39 -16.30
N LYS A 737 4.87 15.13 -15.70
CA LYS A 737 5.59 16.23 -16.35
C LYS A 737 7.07 16.15 -16.00
N MET A 738 7.93 16.24 -17.02
CA MET A 738 9.37 16.38 -16.83
C MET A 738 9.67 17.81 -16.41
N LEU A 739 10.36 17.99 -15.27
CA LEU A 739 10.89 19.28 -14.86
C LEU A 739 12.41 19.19 -14.70
N THR A 740 13.09 20.19 -15.26
CA THR A 740 14.53 20.33 -15.13
C THR A 740 14.88 20.82 -13.72
N PHE A 741 15.80 20.11 -13.06
CA PHE A 741 16.41 20.50 -11.80
C PHE A 741 17.92 20.70 -11.98
N SER A 742 18.44 21.80 -11.46
CA SER A 742 19.87 22.12 -11.51
C SER A 742 20.38 22.52 -10.13
N ALA A 743 21.60 22.08 -9.79
CA ALA A 743 22.30 22.47 -8.58
C ALA A 743 23.61 23.20 -8.94
N LEU A 744 23.78 24.41 -8.41
CA LEU A 744 24.91 25.28 -8.72
C LEU A 744 25.87 25.37 -7.53
N GLU A 745 27.18 25.47 -7.80
CA GLU A 745 28.14 25.89 -6.77
C GLU A 745 27.94 27.38 -6.45
N THR A 746 27.94 27.73 -5.17
CA THR A 746 27.96 29.14 -4.77
C THR A 746 29.31 29.75 -5.12
N SER A 747 29.34 30.77 -5.98
CA SER A 747 30.56 31.46 -6.44
C SER A 747 31.33 32.25 -5.37
N ILE A 748 31.00 32.08 -4.10
CA ILE A 748 31.71 32.66 -2.97
C ILE A 748 32.50 31.56 -2.30
N ALA A 749 33.81 31.54 -2.55
CA ALA A 749 34.76 30.78 -1.75
C ALA A 749 34.42 30.96 -0.27
N THR A 750 33.99 29.88 0.38
CA THR A 750 33.89 29.79 1.84
C THR A 750 35.32 29.83 2.39
N THR A 751 35.93 31.01 2.40
CA THR A 751 37.16 31.22 3.17
C THR A 751 36.83 30.97 4.63
N GLU A 752 37.39 29.87 5.14
CA GLU A 752 37.31 29.45 6.53
C GLU A 752 37.56 30.58 7.54
N SER A 753 36.81 30.50 8.65
CA SER A 753 37.22 30.85 10.02
C SER A 753 37.58 32.30 10.39
N LYS A 754 36.95 33.32 9.79
CA LYS A 754 36.82 34.62 10.48
C LYS A 754 35.47 34.72 11.16
N PRO A 755 35.39 35.16 12.44
CA PRO A 755 34.12 35.35 13.12
C PRO A 755 33.25 36.29 12.29
N LEU A 756 32.02 35.85 11.99
CA LEU A 756 31.04 36.66 11.27
C LEU A 756 30.87 38.00 12.02
N LEU A 757 31.10 39.11 11.32
CA LEU A 757 30.91 40.45 11.89
C LEU A 757 29.43 40.82 12.01
N VAL A 758 28.54 39.98 11.49
CA VAL A 758 27.12 40.21 11.30
C VAL A 758 26.37 38.90 11.51
N GLU A 759 25.27 38.96 12.26
CA GLU A 759 24.32 37.88 12.45
C GLU A 759 22.94 38.29 11.94
N ALA A 760 22.24 37.38 11.28
CA ALA A 760 20.90 37.61 10.75
C ALA A 760 19.94 36.50 11.21
N THR A 761 18.84 36.90 11.86
CA THR A 761 17.85 35.99 12.47
C THR A 761 16.41 36.50 12.30
N PRO A 762 15.39 35.62 12.22
CA PRO A 762 15.51 34.17 12.11
C PRO A 762 16.09 33.76 10.75
N ASN A 763 16.71 32.58 10.70
CA ASN A 763 17.18 31.96 9.48
C ASN A 763 16.84 30.47 9.58
N PRO A 764 15.77 30.00 8.92
CA PRO A 764 15.05 30.64 7.80
C PRO A 764 14.22 31.87 8.20
N ALA A 765 14.09 32.82 7.27
CA ALA A 765 13.27 34.01 7.40
C ALA A 765 12.00 33.87 6.54
N THR A 766 10.85 34.22 7.09
CA THR A 766 9.56 34.20 6.38
C THR A 766 9.19 35.62 5.95
N ASP A 767 8.88 36.48 6.93
CA ASP A 767 8.48 37.86 6.64
C ASP A 767 9.57 38.90 6.92
N ASN A 768 10.38 38.67 7.95
CA ASN A 768 11.33 39.63 8.47
C ASN A 768 12.69 39.00 8.77
N LEU A 769 13.74 39.80 8.59
CA LEU A 769 15.11 39.48 8.95
C LEU A 769 15.67 40.56 9.89
N THR A 770 16.13 40.17 11.07
CA THR A 770 16.84 41.04 12.00
C THR A 770 18.33 40.85 11.83
N ILE A 771 19.04 41.91 11.44
CA ILE A 771 20.50 41.92 11.29
C ILE A 771 21.15 42.63 12.49
N ARG A 772 22.19 42.03 13.08
CA ARG A 772 23.01 42.62 14.15
C ARG A 772 24.48 42.62 13.75
N ALA A 773 25.15 43.75 13.88
CA ALA A 773 26.59 43.86 13.68
C ALA A 773 27.36 43.74 15.01
N HIS A 774 28.45 42.99 15.05
CA HIS A 774 29.27 42.80 16.26
C HIS A 774 30.19 43.99 16.56
N LYS A 775 30.38 44.90 15.59
CA LYS A 775 31.21 46.11 15.73
C LYS A 775 30.46 47.32 15.20
N ALA A 776 30.68 48.46 15.83
CA ALA A 776 30.15 49.72 15.33
C ALA A 776 30.82 50.09 14.00
N GLY A 777 30.08 50.67 13.06
CA GLY A 777 30.60 51.07 11.75
C GLY A 777 29.50 51.46 10.77
N ILE A 778 29.91 51.84 9.55
CA ILE A 778 28.97 52.04 8.43
C ILE A 778 28.85 50.72 7.70
N TYR A 779 27.63 50.21 7.57
CA TYR A 779 27.31 48.94 6.91
C TYR A 779 26.38 49.17 5.72
N HIS A 780 26.64 48.45 4.64
CA HIS A 780 25.75 48.28 3.50
C HIS A 780 25.43 46.80 3.34
N PHE A 781 24.15 46.46 3.47
CA PHE A 781 23.63 45.11 3.33
C PHE A 781 22.87 44.97 2.01
N VAL A 782 23.25 43.97 1.22
CA VAL A 782 22.55 43.60 0.00
C VAL A 782 22.26 42.11 0.02
N LEU A 783 21.18 41.72 -0.64
CA LEU A 783 20.85 40.32 -0.85
C LEU A 783 21.24 39.95 -2.28
N LEU A 784 21.99 38.87 -2.43
CA LEU A 784 22.35 38.27 -3.70
C LEU A 784 21.62 36.92 -3.85
N ASP A 785 21.27 36.55 -5.06
CA ASP A 785 20.93 35.15 -5.39
C ASP A 785 22.20 34.28 -5.38
N ILE A 786 22.02 32.97 -5.51
CA ILE A 786 23.12 31.99 -5.46
C ILE A 786 24.11 32.13 -6.63
N SER A 787 23.71 32.76 -7.74
CA SER A 787 24.61 33.09 -8.85
C SER A 787 25.52 34.29 -8.55
N GLY A 788 25.26 35.00 -7.43
CA GLY A 788 25.96 36.21 -7.04
C GLY A 788 25.35 37.49 -7.61
N ARG A 789 24.20 37.41 -8.29
CA ARG A 789 23.48 38.58 -8.79
C ARG A 789 22.70 39.23 -7.66
N LYS A 790 22.78 40.55 -7.58
CA LYS A 790 22.06 41.33 -6.56
C LYS A 790 20.56 41.33 -6.82
N VAL A 791 19.78 40.88 -5.84
CA VAL A 791 18.31 40.83 -5.87
C VAL A 791 17.67 41.92 -5.01
N ALA A 792 18.30 42.37 -3.93
CA ALA A 792 17.79 43.45 -3.08
C ALA A 792 18.89 44.29 -2.42
N ASN A 793 18.59 45.56 -2.11
CA ASN A 793 19.38 46.35 -1.16
C ASN A 793 18.59 46.44 0.13
N LEU A 794 19.16 46.00 1.25
CA LEU A 794 18.43 45.87 2.50
C LEU A 794 18.63 47.07 3.42
N TYR A 795 19.87 47.58 3.51
CA TYR A 795 20.19 48.67 4.44
C TYR A 795 21.52 49.36 4.06
N GLY A 796 21.64 50.64 4.40
CA GLY A 796 22.87 51.42 4.28
C GLY A 796 22.92 52.51 5.35
N GLY A 797 23.79 52.38 6.34
CA GLY A 797 23.82 53.32 7.47
C GLY A 797 24.83 52.98 8.55
N HIS A 798 24.86 53.82 9.58
CA HIS A 798 25.71 53.63 10.75
C HIS A 798 25.02 52.71 11.77
N LEU A 799 25.71 51.68 12.24
CA LEU A 799 25.26 50.78 13.29
C LEU A 799 26.21 50.79 14.48
N GLN A 800 25.66 50.72 15.69
CA GLN A 800 26.40 50.40 16.92
C GLN A 800 26.56 48.89 17.07
N ALA A 801 27.55 48.47 17.86
CA ALA A 801 27.72 47.05 18.18
C ALA A 801 26.48 46.49 18.89
N GLY A 802 25.89 45.43 18.33
CA GLY A 802 24.69 44.76 18.84
C GLY A 802 23.36 45.42 18.46
N GLU A 803 23.37 46.57 17.78
CA GLU A 803 22.16 47.28 17.34
C GLU A 803 21.40 46.45 16.29
N PRO A 804 20.11 46.13 16.53
CA PRO A 804 19.30 45.36 15.59
C PRO A 804 18.72 46.24 14.48
N VAL A 805 18.76 45.74 13.25
CA VAL A 805 18.05 46.28 12.09
C VAL A 805 17.04 45.26 11.61
N SER A 806 15.76 45.55 11.77
CA SER A 806 14.69 44.69 11.24
C SER A 806 14.37 45.09 9.81
N ILE A 807 14.37 44.11 8.90
CA ILE A 807 14.10 44.28 7.47
C ILE A 807 12.93 43.38 7.09
N GLY A 808 11.87 43.98 6.54
CA GLY A 808 10.78 43.22 5.92
C GLY A 808 11.25 42.68 4.58
N ILE A 809 11.43 41.36 4.49
CA ILE A 809 11.92 40.70 3.27
C ILE A 809 10.80 40.36 2.30
N SER A 810 9.56 40.23 2.77
CA SER A 810 8.37 40.00 1.95
C SER A 810 8.13 41.10 0.90
N GLY A 811 8.56 42.34 1.19
CA GLY A 811 8.45 43.47 0.26
C GLY A 811 9.36 43.39 -0.97
N PHE A 812 10.28 42.42 -1.04
CA PHE A 812 11.19 42.25 -2.19
C PHE A 812 10.70 41.19 -3.20
N HIS A 813 9.56 40.53 -2.96
CA HIS A 813 9.01 39.48 -3.83
C HIS A 813 10.04 38.38 -4.16
N LEU A 814 10.83 38.00 -3.16
CA LEU A 814 11.81 36.93 -3.28
C LEU A 814 11.08 35.59 -3.40
N GLN A 815 11.55 34.73 -4.30
CA GLN A 815 11.10 33.34 -4.33
C GLN A 815 11.66 32.60 -3.09
N PRO A 816 10.93 31.64 -2.51
CA PRO A 816 11.48 30.75 -1.49
C PRO A 816 12.79 30.13 -1.98
N GLY A 817 13.81 30.09 -1.14
CA GLY A 817 15.13 29.62 -1.54
C GLY A 817 16.29 30.20 -0.75
N VAL A 818 17.50 29.90 -1.21
CA VAL A 818 18.75 30.34 -0.58
C VAL A 818 19.22 31.66 -1.18
N TYR A 819 19.62 32.58 -0.32
CA TYR A 819 20.20 33.87 -0.68
C TYR A 819 21.46 34.15 0.12
N LEU A 820 22.24 35.12 -0.34
CA LEU A 820 23.46 35.57 0.31
C LEU A 820 23.28 37.02 0.78
N LEU A 821 23.23 37.21 2.11
CA LEU A 821 23.34 38.52 2.74
C LEU A 821 24.79 38.97 2.68
N GLN A 822 25.12 39.73 1.65
CA GLN A 822 26.43 40.36 1.54
C GLN A 822 26.44 41.68 2.33
N HIS A 823 27.52 41.89 3.07
CA HIS A 823 27.80 43.14 3.75
C HIS A 823 29.11 43.75 3.28
N THR A 824 29.12 45.06 3.11
CA THR A 824 30.34 45.87 3.03
C THR A 824 30.31 46.89 4.14
N SER A 825 31.42 47.04 4.86
CA SER A 825 31.50 47.92 6.02
C SER A 825 32.86 48.55 6.20
N THR A 826 32.94 49.55 7.07
CA THR A 826 34.22 50.12 7.54
C THR A 826 35.13 49.09 8.23
N ASN A 827 34.56 47.96 8.69
CA ASN A 827 35.27 46.89 9.39
C ASN A 827 35.64 45.71 8.47
N GLY A 828 35.28 45.77 7.19
CA GLY A 828 35.50 44.70 6.21
C GLY A 828 34.25 44.38 5.39
N HIS A 829 34.38 43.37 4.53
CA HIS A 829 33.27 42.81 3.75
C HIS A 829 33.11 41.33 4.09
N GLY A 830 31.93 40.79 3.86
CA GLY A 830 31.64 39.37 4.02
C GLY A 830 30.24 39.04 3.53
N ALA A 831 29.89 37.76 3.54
CA ALA A 831 28.54 37.30 3.23
C ALA A 831 28.09 36.27 4.25
N GLN A 832 26.80 36.29 4.58
CA GLN A 832 26.14 35.29 5.40
C GLN A 832 24.99 34.68 4.59
N LYS A 833 24.82 33.36 4.67
CA LYS A 833 23.67 32.68 4.04
C LYS A 833 22.37 33.01 4.77
N ILE A 834 21.30 33.27 4.00
CA ILE A 834 19.92 33.42 4.49
C ILE A 834 19.01 32.48 3.69
N VAL A 835 18.13 31.76 4.35
CA VAL A 835 17.05 30.96 3.72
C VAL A 835 15.76 31.76 3.82
N VAL A 836 15.06 31.93 2.70
CA VAL A 836 13.72 32.54 2.64
C VAL A 836 12.70 31.42 2.46
N ARG A 837 11.65 31.41 3.30
CA ARG A 837 10.52 30.48 3.23
C ARG A 837 9.28 31.15 2.68
#